data_AF-A0A946TNA7-F1
#
_entry.id   AF-A0A946TNA7-F1
#
_cell.length_a   1.000
_cell.length_b   1.000
_cell.length_c   1.000
_cell.angle_alpha   90.00
_cell.angle_beta   90.00
_cell.angle_gamma   90.00
#
_symmetry.space_group_name_H-M   'P 1'
#
loop_
_entity.id
_entity.type
_entity.pdbx_description
1 polymer ?
#
loop_
_entity_poly.entity_id
_entity_poly.type
_entity_poly.pdbx_seq_one_letter_code
_entity_poly.pdbx_strand_id
1 'polypeptide(L)'
;PQKPIIAAGSTGSIPATADLLTLIAGLPEGAVVLPGLDRDLDPASLEAQETHPQHGMFRLLAKMALSPEDILDWQGGDIAGAPPERRELIFNVMRPAGSVTDWRELGPPAPAALEGVDYINCPGPDEEAGVIALKLREALETPGKTAALVTPDRRLARRVASELGRWDIEIDDSAGLSLAQTPPGSFLRLTAELVAHQFQPLDLLAVGKHPLAAGGMVPAQFRQLIRGLEVSVLRGPRPAPGLAALIDLAPDKRTDLKNLLETIAALATEFTAAMARPKITLGELLKTHITFMEALASSDEKNGREPLWSGDDGEATAGFIAELMEVSDVLSDIEPASYPALLDVLMIGRAVRPSFGSHPRLAILGLLEARLQHADLIILGGLNEGTWPPDVGSDPWMSRPMRKDFGLPSPERRIGLTAHDFQQAFCAPEVVMTRASRVDGTPTVPSRWLMRLEKLLFGLDQDLAGKLFLPSAWLHWQAQLDRPDVVSPISPPAPKPPIEARPRQLSVTQIETWMRDPYAIYARHILKIRALDPLDAAPDAAVYGNLIHNTLDDFSARFPNELPVDALDQLIQIGAEHFEPLLKHPGVWAFWWPRFLRIAAWFVELEAERRQDVAVIHSEAAGEFVFAGSVGDFKLTAKADRIDELKSGELRIIDYKTGAPPSKTEVAAGYAPQLPLEAVIAEAGGFSGIAAKPVGELDYWRLRGSNPAGEVSSAGDEPAQLAAAAKEGLAALVRLFDQVETPYEARPSPEAAPKYSDYEHLARVKEWSSADGEEG
;
A
#
# COMPACT_ATOMS: atom_id res chain seq x y z
N PRO A 1 -44.36 38.67 -13.60
CA PRO A 1 -43.65 39.11 -12.38
C PRO A 1 -43.51 40.64 -12.39
N GLN A 2 -43.74 41.32 -11.26
CA GLN A 2 -43.60 42.79 -11.15
C GLN A 2 -42.21 43.23 -10.65
N LYS A 3 -41.28 42.27 -10.50
CA LYS A 3 -39.90 42.52 -10.09
C LYS A 3 -38.96 41.99 -11.16
N PRO A 4 -37.73 42.53 -11.26
CA PRO A 4 -36.73 42.01 -12.17
C PRO A 4 -36.45 40.53 -11.89
N ILE A 5 -36.43 39.71 -12.95
CA ILE A 5 -35.99 38.31 -12.87
C ILE A 5 -34.75 38.17 -13.74
N ILE A 6 -33.63 37.88 -13.10
CA ILE A 6 -32.33 37.76 -13.77
C ILE A 6 -31.83 36.34 -13.61
N ALA A 7 -31.44 35.71 -14.73
CA ALA A 7 -30.69 34.47 -14.74
C ALA A 7 -29.28 34.74 -15.28
N ALA A 8 -28.25 34.38 -14.51
CA ALA A 8 -26.86 34.63 -14.88
C ALA A 8 -26.01 33.36 -14.72
N GLY A 9 -24.95 33.24 -15.54
CA GLY A 9 -23.94 32.18 -15.41
C GLY A 9 -24.35 30.81 -15.97
N SER A 10 -25.54 30.68 -16.54
CA SER A 10 -26.01 29.44 -17.17
C SER A 10 -25.75 29.44 -18.68
N THR A 11 -25.23 28.32 -19.19
CA THR A 11 -25.05 28.10 -20.64
C THR A 11 -26.28 27.47 -21.31
N GLY A 12 -27.39 27.28 -20.56
CA GLY A 12 -28.63 26.69 -21.09
C GLY A 12 -28.49 25.26 -21.57
N SER A 13 -27.55 24.50 -20.99
CA SER A 13 -27.20 23.19 -21.52
C SER A 13 -28.29 22.12 -21.30
N ILE A 14 -29.08 22.23 -20.23
CA ILE A 14 -30.20 21.33 -19.94
C ILE A 14 -31.48 21.88 -20.62
N PRO A 15 -32.28 21.06 -21.33
CA PRO A 15 -33.46 21.54 -22.05
C PRO A 15 -34.45 22.34 -21.19
N ALA A 16 -34.75 21.84 -19.98
CA ALA A 16 -35.63 22.51 -19.03
C ALA A 16 -35.06 23.85 -18.54
N THR A 17 -33.75 23.92 -18.29
CA THR A 17 -33.07 25.18 -17.98
C THR A 17 -33.14 26.14 -19.17
N ALA A 18 -32.95 25.66 -20.39
CA ALA A 18 -33.08 26.49 -21.59
C ALA A 18 -34.51 27.05 -21.74
N ASP A 19 -35.55 26.24 -21.50
CA ASP A 19 -36.95 26.71 -21.48
C ASP A 19 -37.18 27.81 -20.45
N LEU A 20 -36.63 27.62 -19.24
CA LEU A 20 -36.69 28.62 -18.18
C LEU A 20 -35.97 29.92 -18.59
N LEU A 21 -34.76 29.82 -19.16
CA LEU A 21 -34.01 30.99 -19.63
C LEU A 21 -34.76 31.73 -20.75
N THR A 22 -35.35 31.00 -21.70
CA THR A 22 -36.18 31.59 -22.77
C THR A 22 -37.39 32.32 -22.21
N LEU A 23 -38.07 31.73 -21.22
CA LEU A 23 -39.18 32.38 -20.54
C LEU A 23 -38.72 33.66 -19.82
N ILE A 24 -37.61 33.60 -19.09
CA ILE A 24 -37.05 34.74 -18.36
C ILE A 24 -36.69 35.86 -19.33
N ALA A 25 -36.01 35.56 -20.44
CA ALA A 25 -35.63 36.55 -21.45
C ALA A 25 -36.84 37.29 -22.07
N GLY A 26 -38.02 36.64 -22.12
CA GLY A 26 -39.25 37.24 -22.64
C GLY A 26 -40.07 38.06 -21.61
N LEU A 27 -39.68 38.10 -20.34
CA LEU A 27 -40.40 38.88 -19.33
C LEU A 27 -40.13 40.39 -19.48
N PRO A 28 -41.10 41.27 -19.14
CA PRO A 28 -40.92 42.73 -19.26
C PRO A 28 -39.72 43.30 -18.48
N GLU A 29 -39.38 42.69 -17.33
CA GLU A 29 -38.19 43.02 -16.52
C GLU A 29 -37.28 41.78 -16.39
N GLY A 30 -37.26 40.94 -17.43
CA GLY A 30 -36.43 39.75 -17.48
C GLY A 30 -35.07 39.99 -18.10
N ALA A 31 -34.02 39.35 -17.58
CA ALA A 31 -32.70 39.36 -18.20
C ALA A 31 -31.99 38.02 -18.09
N VAL A 32 -31.27 37.65 -19.15
CA VAL A 32 -30.37 36.49 -19.17
C VAL A 32 -28.95 36.98 -19.45
N VAL A 33 -28.00 36.66 -18.56
CA VAL A 33 -26.58 37.03 -18.69
C VAL A 33 -25.77 35.79 -19.03
N LEU A 34 -25.22 35.78 -20.26
CA LEU A 34 -24.44 34.66 -20.79
C LEU A 34 -22.96 34.81 -20.42
N PRO A 35 -22.31 33.77 -19.84
CA PRO A 35 -20.91 33.84 -19.44
C PRO A 35 -19.96 33.64 -20.63
N GLY A 36 -19.26 34.70 -21.04
CA GLY A 36 -18.18 34.65 -22.04
C GLY A 36 -18.61 34.14 -23.42
N LEU A 37 -19.72 34.68 -23.93
CA LEU A 37 -20.18 34.49 -25.30
C LEU A 37 -19.16 35.09 -26.28
N ASP A 38 -18.70 34.29 -27.23
CA ASP A 38 -17.94 34.76 -28.39
C ASP A 38 -18.93 35.15 -29.50
N ARG A 39 -18.95 36.44 -29.84
CA ARG A 39 -19.86 37.01 -30.84
C ARG A 39 -19.30 36.98 -32.26
N ASP A 40 -18.00 36.68 -32.42
CA ASP A 40 -17.30 36.75 -33.71
C ASP A 40 -17.31 35.39 -34.43
N LEU A 41 -17.82 34.33 -33.78
CA LEU A 41 -17.96 33.01 -34.37
C LEU A 41 -19.24 32.90 -35.21
N ASP A 42 -19.09 32.34 -36.40
CA ASP A 42 -20.23 31.93 -37.23
C ASP A 42 -20.98 30.76 -36.55
N PRO A 43 -22.28 30.90 -36.24
CA PRO A 43 -23.11 29.82 -35.70
C PRO A 43 -23.04 28.51 -36.50
N ALA A 44 -22.92 28.60 -37.83
CA ALA A 44 -22.89 27.42 -38.69
C ALA A 44 -21.63 26.56 -38.45
N SER A 45 -20.52 27.18 -38.05
CA SER A 45 -19.26 26.48 -37.73
C SER A 45 -19.36 25.58 -36.49
N LEU A 46 -20.35 25.83 -35.62
CA LEU A 46 -20.51 25.15 -34.33
C LEU A 46 -21.57 24.05 -34.33
N GLU A 47 -22.38 23.92 -35.39
CA GLU A 47 -23.53 23.01 -35.43
C GLU A 47 -23.15 21.55 -35.16
N ALA A 48 -22.00 21.10 -35.69
CA ALA A 48 -21.47 19.74 -35.50
C ALA A 48 -20.32 19.65 -34.46
N GLN A 49 -20.03 20.73 -33.73
CA GLN A 49 -18.86 20.83 -32.82
C GLN A 49 -19.28 20.80 -31.35
N GLU A 50 -19.86 19.70 -30.88
CA GLU A 50 -20.38 19.58 -29.51
C GLU A 50 -19.30 19.70 -28.41
N THR A 51 -18.03 19.53 -28.77
CA THR A 51 -16.86 19.66 -27.89
C THR A 51 -16.35 21.11 -27.78
N HIS A 52 -16.94 22.06 -28.51
CA HIS A 52 -16.54 23.46 -28.49
C HIS A 52 -17.17 24.23 -27.30
N PRO A 53 -16.43 25.16 -26.64
CA PRO A 53 -16.94 25.90 -25.48
C PRO A 53 -18.24 26.69 -25.74
N GLN A 54 -18.37 27.23 -26.95
CA GLN A 54 -19.51 28.09 -27.33
C GLN A 54 -20.74 27.30 -27.82
N HIS A 55 -20.63 26.00 -28.10
CA HIS A 55 -21.71 25.20 -28.71
C HIS A 55 -23.00 25.23 -27.89
N GLY A 56 -22.89 25.12 -26.55
CA GLY A 56 -24.06 25.15 -25.65
C GLY A 56 -24.84 26.47 -25.72
N MET A 57 -24.12 27.59 -25.67
CA MET A 57 -24.75 28.92 -25.71
C MET A 57 -25.34 29.25 -27.08
N PHE A 58 -24.68 28.87 -28.17
CA PHE A 58 -25.24 29.07 -29.51
C PHE A 58 -26.52 28.23 -29.74
N ARG A 59 -26.60 27.02 -29.17
CA ARG A 59 -27.85 26.25 -29.17
C ARG A 59 -28.96 26.92 -28.35
N LEU A 60 -28.62 27.57 -27.24
CA LEU A 60 -29.57 28.36 -26.46
C LEU A 60 -30.09 29.56 -27.27
N LEU A 61 -29.20 30.30 -27.92
CA LEU A 61 -29.56 31.42 -28.79
C LEU A 61 -30.46 30.98 -29.94
N ALA A 62 -30.11 29.89 -30.62
CA ALA A 62 -30.94 29.31 -31.68
C ALA A 62 -32.34 28.93 -31.18
N LYS A 63 -32.45 28.37 -29.96
CA LYS A 63 -33.75 28.07 -29.32
C LYS A 63 -34.56 29.34 -29.01
N MET A 64 -33.89 30.43 -28.65
CA MET A 64 -34.51 31.74 -28.43
C MET A 64 -34.81 32.50 -29.74
N ALA A 65 -34.42 31.94 -30.90
CA ALA A 65 -34.44 32.63 -32.19
C ALA A 65 -33.64 33.94 -32.20
N LEU A 66 -32.50 33.96 -31.51
CA LEU A 66 -31.55 35.07 -31.44
C LEU A 66 -30.23 34.68 -32.11
N SER A 67 -29.54 35.68 -32.65
CA SER A 67 -28.17 35.61 -33.13
C SER A 67 -27.19 36.19 -32.09
N PRO A 68 -25.88 35.92 -32.18
CA PRO A 68 -24.89 36.54 -31.31
C PRO A 68 -24.88 38.07 -31.39
N GLU A 69 -25.26 38.65 -32.54
CA GLU A 69 -25.34 40.10 -32.76
C GLU A 69 -26.49 40.75 -31.97
N ASP A 70 -27.52 39.98 -31.62
CA ASP A 70 -28.66 40.44 -30.80
C ASP A 70 -28.29 40.56 -29.30
N ILE A 71 -27.12 40.06 -28.91
CA ILE A 71 -26.67 40.03 -27.52
C ILE A 71 -25.81 41.24 -27.21
N LEU A 72 -26.25 42.00 -26.20
CA LEU A 72 -25.53 43.19 -25.72
C LEU A 72 -24.45 42.81 -24.71
N ASP A 73 -23.34 43.54 -24.74
CA ASP A 73 -22.30 43.42 -23.71
C ASP A 73 -22.84 43.91 -22.36
N TRP A 74 -22.56 43.15 -21.30
CA TRP A 74 -22.99 43.48 -19.95
C TRP A 74 -22.24 44.71 -19.42
N GLN A 75 -22.96 45.82 -19.23
CA GLN A 75 -22.44 47.10 -18.75
C GLN A 75 -22.37 47.15 -17.21
N GLY A 76 -21.70 46.17 -16.59
CA GLY A 76 -21.38 46.22 -15.16
C GLY A 76 -20.22 47.18 -14.89
N GLY A 77 -20.24 47.92 -13.78
CA GLY A 77 -19.12 48.79 -13.37
C GLY A 77 -17.82 48.00 -13.13
N ASP A 78 -16.70 48.72 -12.90
CA ASP A 78 -15.31 48.23 -12.77
C ASP A 78 -15.14 46.91 -11.97
N ILE A 79 -15.46 45.78 -12.58
CA ILE A 79 -15.09 44.46 -12.10
C ILE A 79 -13.75 44.16 -12.75
N ALA A 80 -12.70 44.02 -11.94
CA ALA A 80 -11.37 43.65 -12.40
C ALA A 80 -11.44 42.26 -13.06
N GLY A 81 -11.49 42.22 -14.39
CA GLY A 81 -11.38 41.02 -15.20
C GLY A 81 -10.07 40.98 -15.97
N ALA A 82 -9.83 39.89 -16.70
CA ALA A 82 -8.71 39.84 -17.63
C ALA A 82 -8.78 40.97 -18.68
N PRO A 83 -7.63 41.45 -19.18
CA PRO A 83 -7.58 42.42 -20.26
C PRO A 83 -8.30 41.87 -21.51
N PRO A 84 -8.97 42.72 -22.32
CA PRO A 84 -9.69 42.31 -23.53
C PRO A 84 -8.84 41.44 -24.49
N GLU A 85 -7.54 41.66 -24.52
CA GLU A 85 -6.56 40.93 -25.33
C GLU A 85 -6.40 39.47 -24.87
N ARG A 86 -6.55 39.17 -23.56
CA ARG A 86 -6.53 37.78 -23.05
C ARG A 86 -7.78 37.03 -23.49
N ARG A 87 -8.93 37.70 -23.48
CA ARG A 87 -10.20 37.17 -24.01
C ARG A 87 -10.07 36.84 -25.49
N GLU A 88 -9.51 37.76 -26.28
CA GLU A 88 -9.27 37.52 -27.72
C GLU A 88 -8.33 36.33 -27.96
N LEU A 89 -7.23 36.24 -27.19
CA LEU A 89 -6.30 35.12 -27.26
C LEU A 89 -7.02 33.79 -27.02
N ILE A 90 -7.78 33.67 -25.93
CA ILE A 90 -8.43 32.38 -25.61
C ILE A 90 -9.53 32.01 -26.60
N PHE A 91 -10.28 32.97 -27.15
CA PHE A 91 -11.21 32.72 -28.26
C PHE A 91 -10.47 32.18 -29.50
N ASN A 92 -9.33 32.78 -29.87
CA ASN A 92 -8.52 32.30 -30.97
C ASN A 92 -7.93 30.89 -30.74
N VAL A 93 -7.51 30.59 -29.51
CA VAL A 93 -7.07 29.23 -29.10
C VAL A 93 -8.20 28.22 -29.28
N MET A 94 -9.43 28.61 -28.95
CA MET A 94 -10.58 27.71 -28.93
C MET A 94 -11.28 27.54 -30.29
N ARG A 95 -10.95 28.33 -31.31
CA ARG A 95 -11.54 28.27 -32.65
C ARG A 95 -11.76 26.83 -33.16
N PRO A 96 -12.88 26.51 -33.84
CA PRO A 96 -13.15 25.17 -34.36
C PRO A 96 -11.98 24.59 -35.16
N ALA A 97 -11.77 23.27 -35.08
CA ALA A 97 -10.66 22.62 -35.78
C ALA A 97 -10.68 22.85 -37.31
N GLY A 98 -11.87 23.00 -37.90
CA GLY A 98 -12.05 23.29 -39.33
C GLY A 98 -11.65 24.70 -39.75
N SER A 99 -11.53 25.65 -38.82
CA SER A 99 -11.15 27.05 -39.05
C SER A 99 -9.74 27.37 -38.53
N VAL A 100 -8.90 26.35 -38.29
CA VAL A 100 -7.51 26.52 -37.84
C VAL A 100 -6.64 27.14 -38.94
N THR A 101 -7.04 27.05 -40.21
CA THR A 101 -6.37 27.74 -41.32
C THR A 101 -6.31 29.26 -41.11
N ASP A 102 -7.31 29.81 -40.43
CA ASP A 102 -7.45 31.23 -40.15
C ASP A 102 -6.41 31.72 -39.14
N TRP A 103 -5.76 30.81 -38.39
CA TRP A 103 -4.62 31.16 -37.54
C TRP A 103 -3.48 31.81 -38.32
N ARG A 104 -3.36 31.54 -39.63
CA ARG A 104 -2.35 32.16 -40.50
C ARG A 104 -2.63 33.63 -40.79
N GLU A 105 -3.87 34.06 -40.61
CA GLU A 105 -4.32 35.44 -40.87
C GLU A 105 -4.31 36.28 -39.59
N LEU A 106 -4.12 35.66 -38.42
CA LEU A 106 -4.00 36.36 -37.15
C LEU A 106 -2.64 37.07 -37.03
N GLY A 107 -2.66 38.27 -36.47
CA GLY A 107 -1.45 38.96 -36.02
C GLY A 107 -0.95 38.42 -34.67
N PRO A 108 0.27 38.77 -34.26
CA PRO A 108 0.77 38.44 -32.93
C PRO A 108 -0.12 39.05 -31.83
N PRO A 109 -0.47 38.29 -30.77
CA PRO A 109 -1.25 38.84 -29.68
C PRO A 109 -0.44 39.90 -28.92
N ALA A 110 -1.12 40.90 -28.37
CA ALA A 110 -0.46 41.91 -27.54
C ALA A 110 0.13 41.26 -26.26
N PRO A 111 1.27 41.74 -25.73
CA PRO A 111 1.85 41.21 -24.50
C PRO A 111 0.89 41.20 -23.30
N ALA A 112 -0.04 42.16 -23.25
CA ALA A 112 -1.09 42.25 -22.23
C ALA A 112 -1.98 40.98 -22.17
N ALA A 113 -2.10 40.22 -23.27
CA ALA A 113 -2.86 38.98 -23.29
C ALA A 113 -2.30 37.91 -22.32
N LEU A 114 -0.99 37.95 -22.03
CA LEU A 114 -0.31 37.03 -21.12
C LEU A 114 0.13 37.67 -19.80
N GLU A 115 -0.22 38.93 -19.54
CA GLU A 115 0.02 39.54 -18.24
C GLU A 115 -0.63 38.67 -17.14
N GLY A 116 0.03 38.39 -16.02
CA GLY A 116 -0.54 37.54 -14.96
C GLY A 116 -0.83 36.06 -15.35
N VAL A 117 -0.36 35.59 -16.51
CA VAL A 117 -0.46 34.18 -16.93
C VAL A 117 0.89 33.49 -16.69
N ASP A 118 0.88 32.39 -15.94
CA ASP A 118 2.05 31.57 -15.67
C ASP A 118 1.78 30.11 -16.09
N TYR A 119 2.82 29.40 -16.52
CA TYR A 119 2.74 27.98 -16.85
C TYR A 119 3.90 27.21 -16.21
N ILE A 120 3.57 26.12 -15.52
CA ILE A 120 4.54 25.32 -14.79
C ILE A 120 4.41 23.85 -15.17
N ASN A 121 5.43 23.35 -15.87
CA ASN A 121 5.54 21.95 -16.25
C ASN A 121 6.35 21.18 -15.20
N CYS A 122 5.67 20.38 -14.38
CA CYS A 122 6.26 19.66 -13.26
C CYS A 122 6.75 18.27 -13.68
N PRO A 123 7.85 17.75 -13.10
CA PRO A 123 8.36 16.40 -13.38
C PRO A 123 7.35 15.30 -13.05
N GLY A 124 6.70 15.40 -11.89
CA GLY A 124 5.69 14.47 -11.40
C GLY A 124 4.61 15.15 -10.56
N PRO A 125 3.68 14.35 -9.98
CA PRO A 125 2.53 14.87 -9.22
C PRO A 125 2.91 15.51 -7.89
N ASP A 126 4.03 15.10 -7.29
CA ASP A 126 4.50 15.64 -6.01
C ASP A 126 5.07 17.05 -6.18
N GLU A 127 5.87 17.28 -7.21
CA GLU A 127 6.34 18.62 -7.54
C GLU A 127 5.18 19.53 -7.95
N GLU A 128 4.19 19.01 -8.69
CA GLU A 128 2.99 19.77 -9.03
C GLU A 128 2.21 20.20 -7.78
N ALA A 129 1.93 19.28 -6.86
CA ALA A 129 1.24 19.61 -5.62
C ALA A 129 2.02 20.62 -4.77
N GLY A 130 3.34 20.44 -4.63
CA GLY A 130 4.20 21.35 -3.87
C GLY A 130 4.27 22.77 -4.45
N VAL A 131 4.35 22.90 -5.78
CA VAL A 131 4.33 24.20 -6.45
C VAL A 131 2.99 24.91 -6.25
N ILE A 132 1.87 24.19 -6.39
CA ILE A 132 0.53 24.77 -6.18
C ILE A 132 0.39 25.22 -4.72
N ALA A 133 0.80 24.39 -3.76
CA ALA A 133 0.74 24.73 -2.34
C ALA A 133 1.58 25.97 -2.02
N LEU A 134 2.78 26.09 -2.60
CA LEU A 134 3.62 27.28 -2.48
C LEU A 134 2.94 28.55 -3.02
N LYS A 135 2.30 28.50 -4.19
CA LYS A 135 1.55 29.62 -4.77
C LYS A 135 0.35 30.01 -3.92
N LEU A 136 -0.42 29.04 -3.43
CA LEU A 136 -1.56 29.29 -2.54
C LEU A 136 -1.10 29.92 -1.21
N ARG A 137 0.02 29.44 -0.65
CA ARG A 137 0.63 30.05 0.54
C ARG A 137 1.12 31.47 0.26
N GLU A 138 1.78 31.71 -0.87
CA GLU A 138 2.26 33.06 -1.23
C GLU A 138 1.10 34.05 -1.32
N ALA A 139 -0.05 33.64 -1.86
CA ALA A 139 -1.23 34.50 -1.93
C ALA A 139 -1.65 35.02 -0.55
N LEU A 140 -1.41 34.27 0.53
CA LEU A 140 -1.72 34.69 1.89
C LEU A 140 -0.84 35.83 2.41
N GLU A 141 0.37 35.99 1.86
CA GLU A 141 1.32 37.06 2.22
C GLU A 141 0.79 38.44 1.80
N THR A 142 -0.12 38.49 0.81
CA THR A 142 -0.85 39.71 0.45
C THR A 142 -2.16 39.79 1.24
N PRO A 143 -2.34 40.80 2.13
CA PRO A 143 -3.58 40.94 2.89
C PRO A 143 -4.82 41.07 1.97
N GLY A 144 -5.86 40.28 2.24
CA GLY A 144 -7.11 40.31 1.50
C GLY A 144 -7.09 39.55 0.16
N LYS A 145 -5.90 39.20 -0.38
CA LYS A 145 -5.79 38.41 -1.60
C LYS A 145 -6.37 37.00 -1.38
N THR A 146 -7.13 36.54 -2.36
CA THR A 146 -7.81 35.25 -2.43
C THR A 146 -7.18 34.38 -3.53
N ALA A 147 -7.17 33.06 -3.33
CA ALA A 147 -6.68 32.13 -4.33
C ALA A 147 -7.46 30.82 -4.35
N ALA A 148 -7.61 30.22 -5.53
CA ALA A 148 -8.26 28.92 -5.66
C ALA A 148 -7.53 27.99 -6.62
N LEU A 149 -7.45 26.70 -6.24
CA LEU A 149 -7.08 25.62 -7.14
C LEU A 149 -8.34 25.07 -7.80
N VAL A 150 -8.40 25.10 -9.12
CA VAL A 150 -9.44 24.43 -9.91
C VAL A 150 -8.84 23.17 -10.52
N THR A 151 -9.38 21.99 -10.17
CA THR A 151 -8.92 20.73 -10.76
C THR A 151 -10.00 19.64 -10.72
N PRO A 152 -10.18 18.82 -11.76
CA PRO A 152 -10.98 17.61 -11.68
C PRO A 152 -10.19 16.44 -11.03
N ASP A 153 -8.88 16.57 -10.84
CA ASP A 153 -8.04 15.53 -10.22
C ASP A 153 -8.13 15.57 -8.69
N ARG A 154 -8.84 14.59 -8.13
CA ARG A 154 -9.02 14.42 -6.68
C ARG A 154 -7.78 13.91 -5.95
N ARG A 155 -6.83 13.30 -6.65
CA ARG A 155 -5.53 12.95 -6.07
C ARG A 155 -4.68 14.21 -5.93
N LEU A 156 -4.65 15.07 -6.95
CA LEU A 156 -3.95 16.35 -6.90
C LEU A 156 -4.51 17.26 -5.79
N ALA A 157 -5.84 17.43 -5.72
CA ALA A 157 -6.50 18.21 -4.68
C ALA A 157 -6.06 17.79 -3.26
N ARG A 158 -6.11 16.49 -2.96
CA ARG A 158 -5.70 15.94 -1.65
C ARG A 158 -4.21 16.14 -1.37
N ARG A 159 -3.34 15.96 -2.37
CA ARG A 159 -1.90 16.22 -2.21
C ARG A 159 -1.65 17.69 -1.87
N VAL A 160 -2.29 18.62 -2.58
CA VAL A 160 -2.17 20.07 -2.30
C VAL A 160 -2.64 20.42 -0.89
N ALA A 161 -3.80 19.91 -0.47
CA ALA A 161 -4.28 20.12 0.90
C ALA A 161 -3.29 19.58 1.95
N SER A 162 -2.70 18.40 1.70
CA SER A 162 -1.67 17.82 2.57
C SER A 162 -0.38 18.66 2.60
N GLU A 163 0.07 19.18 1.45
CA GLU A 163 1.27 20.03 1.37
C GLU A 163 1.07 21.37 2.10
N LEU A 164 -0.13 21.95 2.05
CA LEU A 164 -0.47 23.16 2.81
C LEU A 164 -0.43 22.94 4.33
N GLY A 165 -0.67 21.72 4.80
CA GLY A 165 -0.53 21.33 6.20
C GLY A 165 0.87 21.59 6.78
N ARG A 166 1.91 21.70 5.94
CA ARG A 166 3.27 22.10 6.37
C ARG A 166 3.31 23.48 7.05
N TRP A 167 2.34 24.34 6.72
CA TRP A 167 2.21 25.69 7.28
C TRP A 167 0.98 25.83 8.18
N ASP A 168 0.39 24.72 8.64
CA ASP A 168 -0.84 24.71 9.45
C ASP A 168 -2.02 25.40 8.74
N ILE A 169 -2.05 25.30 7.40
CA ILE A 169 -3.12 25.86 6.56
C ILE A 169 -4.09 24.73 6.21
N GLU A 170 -5.26 24.75 6.82
CA GLU A 170 -6.40 23.94 6.41
C GLU A 170 -7.15 24.64 5.28
N ILE A 171 -7.31 23.97 4.13
CA ILE A 171 -7.98 24.52 2.94
C ILE A 171 -9.30 23.77 2.70
N ASP A 172 -10.31 24.49 2.24
CA ASP A 172 -11.60 23.88 1.86
C ASP A 172 -11.47 23.12 0.53
N ASP A 173 -11.86 21.85 0.50
CA ASP A 173 -12.08 21.11 -0.76
C ASP A 173 -13.58 20.93 -0.97
N SER A 174 -14.13 21.72 -1.88
CA SER A 174 -15.57 21.74 -2.21
C SER A 174 -16.14 20.38 -2.65
N ALA A 175 -15.30 19.47 -3.14
CA ALA A 175 -15.71 18.12 -3.51
C ALA A 175 -15.99 17.23 -2.28
N GLY A 176 -15.40 17.56 -1.11
CA GLY A 176 -15.46 16.74 0.09
C GLY A 176 -14.67 15.43 0.01
N LEU A 177 -14.69 14.66 1.09
CA LEU A 177 -14.13 13.32 1.17
C LEU A 177 -15.22 12.27 0.90
N SER A 178 -14.88 11.16 0.25
CA SER A 178 -15.82 10.05 0.15
C SER A 178 -16.13 9.51 1.54
N LEU A 179 -17.40 9.21 1.82
CA LEU A 179 -17.84 8.65 3.10
C LEU A 179 -17.02 7.42 3.50
N ALA A 180 -16.66 6.56 2.53
CA ALA A 180 -15.84 5.37 2.75
C ALA A 180 -14.42 5.66 3.29
N GLN A 181 -13.94 6.90 3.15
CA GLN A 181 -12.63 7.35 3.61
C GLN A 181 -12.69 8.10 4.95
N THR A 182 -13.89 8.41 5.46
CA THR A 182 -14.06 9.01 6.79
C THR A 182 -13.88 7.95 7.89
N PRO A 183 -13.50 8.32 9.13
CA PRO A 183 -13.40 7.37 10.23
C PRO A 183 -14.66 6.53 10.48
N PRO A 184 -15.89 7.09 10.60
CA PRO A 184 -17.09 6.28 10.80
C PRO A 184 -17.46 5.44 9.57
N GLY A 185 -17.26 5.95 8.35
CA GLY A 185 -17.55 5.19 7.13
C GLY A 185 -16.55 4.05 6.88
N SER A 186 -15.26 4.27 7.09
CA SER A 186 -14.27 3.18 7.01
C SER A 186 -14.50 2.13 8.11
N PHE A 187 -14.92 2.53 9.31
CA PHE A 187 -15.31 1.60 10.37
C PHE A 187 -16.54 0.75 9.99
N LEU A 188 -17.56 1.35 9.37
CA LEU A 188 -18.73 0.65 8.82
C LEU A 188 -18.30 -0.43 7.82
N ARG A 189 -17.40 -0.09 6.89
CA ARG A 189 -16.88 -1.05 5.91
C ARG A 189 -16.09 -2.19 6.56
N LEU A 190 -15.11 -1.84 7.40
CA LEU A 190 -14.21 -2.80 8.02
C LEU A 190 -14.95 -3.79 8.94
N THR A 191 -15.97 -3.33 9.67
CA THR A 191 -16.77 -4.19 10.54
C THR A 191 -17.69 -5.14 9.75
N ALA A 192 -18.19 -4.73 8.58
CA ALA A 192 -18.89 -5.63 7.66
C ALA A 192 -17.95 -6.71 7.10
N GLU A 193 -16.77 -6.31 6.60
CA GLU A 193 -15.74 -7.21 6.06
C GLU A 193 -15.30 -8.23 7.12
N LEU A 194 -15.06 -7.79 8.37
CA LEU A 194 -14.64 -8.64 9.47
C LEU A 194 -15.57 -9.85 9.67
N VAL A 195 -16.88 -9.62 9.70
CA VAL A 195 -17.85 -10.69 9.92
C VAL A 195 -18.06 -11.52 8.66
N ALA A 196 -18.12 -10.88 7.47
CA ALA A 196 -18.20 -11.58 6.18
C ALA A 196 -17.05 -12.57 5.97
N HIS A 197 -15.83 -12.16 6.32
CA HIS A 197 -14.62 -12.98 6.17
C HIS A 197 -14.37 -13.89 7.37
N GLN A 198 -15.32 -14.01 8.30
CA GLN A 198 -15.25 -14.91 9.45
C GLN A 198 -14.04 -14.62 10.35
N PHE A 199 -13.82 -13.34 10.69
CA PHE A 199 -12.79 -12.90 11.63
C PHE A 199 -11.36 -13.30 11.23
N GLN A 200 -11.02 -13.19 9.95
CA GLN A 200 -9.65 -13.40 9.50
C GLN A 200 -8.66 -12.44 10.20
N PRO A 201 -7.40 -12.86 10.39
CA PRO A 201 -6.42 -12.07 11.14
C PRO A 201 -6.26 -10.63 10.68
N LEU A 202 -6.21 -10.39 9.37
CA LEU A 202 -6.03 -9.07 8.81
C LEU A 202 -7.23 -8.16 9.10
N ASP A 203 -8.44 -8.65 8.88
CA ASP A 203 -9.68 -7.89 9.12
C ASP A 203 -9.85 -7.60 10.63
N LEU A 204 -9.53 -8.58 11.48
CA LEU A 204 -9.58 -8.42 12.94
C LEU A 204 -8.60 -7.35 13.42
N LEU A 205 -7.40 -7.30 12.84
CA LEU A 205 -6.42 -6.26 13.16
C LEU A 205 -6.81 -4.90 12.57
N ALA A 206 -7.40 -4.86 11.38
CA ALA A 206 -7.86 -3.62 10.75
C ALA A 206 -8.95 -2.95 11.60
N VAL A 207 -9.95 -3.73 12.04
CA VAL A 207 -10.99 -3.25 12.96
C VAL A 207 -10.42 -2.97 14.34
N GLY A 208 -9.64 -3.90 14.91
CA GLY A 208 -9.13 -3.79 16.28
C GLY A 208 -8.13 -2.65 16.50
N LYS A 209 -7.45 -2.20 15.45
CA LYS A 209 -6.55 -1.03 15.49
C LYS A 209 -7.23 0.27 15.08
N HIS A 210 -8.48 0.22 14.62
CA HIS A 210 -9.22 1.40 14.22
C HIS A 210 -9.40 2.38 15.41
N PRO A 211 -9.30 3.71 15.22
CA PRO A 211 -9.43 4.68 16.31
C PRO A 211 -10.74 4.60 17.10
N LEU A 212 -11.82 4.20 16.43
CA LEU A 212 -13.16 4.06 17.02
C LEU A 212 -13.36 2.75 17.79
N ALA A 213 -12.50 1.73 17.65
CA ALA A 213 -12.70 0.45 18.32
C ALA A 213 -12.23 0.48 19.79
N ALA A 214 -13.10 0.07 20.70
CA ALA A 214 -12.83 0.06 22.14
C ALA A 214 -13.41 -1.15 22.90
N GLY A 215 -14.44 -1.83 22.36
CA GLY A 215 -14.95 -3.10 22.90
C GLY A 215 -15.46 -3.03 24.35
N GLY A 216 -15.96 -1.87 24.78
CA GLY A 216 -16.40 -1.61 26.16
C GLY A 216 -15.27 -1.36 27.15
N MET A 217 -14.02 -1.19 26.68
CA MET A 217 -12.83 -0.99 27.51
C MET A 217 -12.25 0.42 27.30
N VAL A 218 -11.27 0.77 28.14
CA VAL A 218 -10.40 1.92 27.90
C VAL A 218 -9.74 1.73 26.52
N PRO A 219 -9.83 2.68 25.57
CA PRO A 219 -9.34 2.48 24.19
C PRO A 219 -7.85 2.11 24.11
N ALA A 220 -7.03 2.63 25.03
CA ALA A 220 -5.61 2.27 25.12
C ALA A 220 -5.40 0.80 25.51
N GLN A 221 -6.20 0.29 26.45
CA GLN A 221 -6.15 -1.11 26.90
C GLN A 221 -6.63 -2.05 25.80
N PHE A 222 -7.74 -1.73 25.12
CA PHE A 222 -8.24 -2.50 23.98
C PHE A 222 -7.17 -2.66 22.91
N ARG A 223 -6.55 -1.55 22.48
CA ARG A 223 -5.45 -1.58 21.50
C ARG A 223 -4.23 -2.35 21.99
N GLN A 224 -3.90 -2.30 23.27
CA GLN A 224 -2.81 -3.10 23.85
C GLN A 224 -3.11 -4.60 23.77
N LEU A 225 -4.34 -5.02 24.06
CA LEU A 225 -4.75 -6.42 23.92
C LEU A 225 -4.75 -6.87 22.46
N ILE A 226 -5.21 -6.03 21.52
CA ILE A 226 -5.14 -6.31 20.07
C ILE A 226 -3.68 -6.49 19.60
N ARG A 227 -2.73 -5.65 20.05
CA ARG A 227 -1.29 -5.85 19.77
C ARG A 227 -0.76 -7.14 20.41
N GLY A 228 -1.23 -7.46 21.61
CA GLY A 228 -0.91 -8.72 22.28
C GLY A 228 -1.40 -9.94 21.50
N LEU A 229 -2.62 -9.86 20.97
CA LEU A 229 -3.25 -10.87 20.11
C LEU A 229 -2.48 -11.05 18.80
N GLU A 230 -2.09 -9.94 18.16
CA GLU A 230 -1.24 -9.95 16.98
C GLU A 230 0.03 -10.79 17.20
N VAL A 231 0.82 -10.41 18.19
CA VAL A 231 2.14 -11.04 18.45
C VAL A 231 2.02 -12.47 18.95
N SER A 232 0.96 -12.80 19.71
CA SER A 232 0.86 -14.09 20.41
C SER A 232 0.05 -15.14 19.67
N VAL A 233 -0.78 -14.75 18.70
CA VAL A 233 -1.79 -15.64 18.09
C VAL A 233 -1.86 -15.51 16.57
N LEU A 234 -1.82 -14.28 16.02
CA LEU A 234 -2.17 -14.04 14.62
C LEU A 234 -1.00 -14.05 13.64
N ARG A 235 0.24 -14.02 14.15
CA ARG A 235 1.48 -14.03 13.35
C ARG A 235 1.84 -15.48 12.99
N GLY A 236 2.30 -15.69 11.75
CA GLY A 236 2.53 -17.03 11.18
C GLY A 236 1.41 -17.47 10.24
N PRO A 237 1.25 -18.79 10.03
CA PRO A 237 0.26 -19.34 9.10
C PRO A 237 -1.17 -18.94 9.43
N ARG A 238 -1.98 -18.72 8.39
CA ARG A 238 -3.39 -18.33 8.55
C ARG A 238 -4.15 -19.37 9.38
N PRO A 239 -4.78 -18.98 10.51
CA PRO A 239 -5.59 -19.88 11.33
C PRO A 239 -6.89 -20.28 10.60
N ALA A 240 -7.55 -21.32 11.12
CA ALA A 240 -8.89 -21.66 10.66
C ALA A 240 -9.87 -20.48 10.89
N PRO A 241 -10.87 -20.30 10.02
CA PRO A 241 -11.79 -19.18 10.14
C PRO A 241 -12.68 -19.25 11.39
N GLY A 242 -13.10 -18.09 11.87
CA GLY A 242 -14.00 -17.90 13.02
C GLY A 242 -13.29 -17.64 14.35
N LEU A 243 -13.99 -16.94 15.26
CA LEU A 243 -13.45 -16.60 16.59
C LEU A 243 -13.17 -17.82 17.47
N ALA A 244 -13.91 -18.93 17.31
CA ALA A 244 -13.66 -20.15 18.07
C ALA A 244 -12.24 -20.70 17.85
N ALA A 245 -11.80 -20.76 16.58
CA ALA A 245 -10.46 -21.19 16.23
C ALA A 245 -9.37 -20.27 16.82
N LEU A 246 -9.64 -18.96 16.88
CA LEU A 246 -8.73 -17.99 17.49
C LEU A 246 -8.66 -18.13 19.02
N ILE A 247 -9.79 -18.44 19.67
CA ILE A 247 -9.85 -18.69 21.12
C ILE A 247 -9.06 -19.96 21.47
N ASP A 248 -9.21 -21.02 20.66
CA ASP A 248 -8.48 -22.28 20.84
C ASP A 248 -6.97 -22.10 20.62
N LEU A 249 -6.57 -21.23 19.68
CA LEU A 249 -5.16 -20.94 19.39
C LEU A 249 -4.51 -20.03 20.44
N ALA A 250 -5.30 -19.25 21.19
CA ALA A 250 -4.77 -18.34 22.19
C ALA A 250 -4.06 -19.11 23.33
N PRO A 251 -2.81 -18.73 23.70
CA PRO A 251 -2.06 -19.44 24.73
C PRO A 251 -2.81 -19.50 26.07
N ASP A 252 -2.75 -20.63 26.77
CA ASP A 252 -3.42 -20.80 28.08
C ASP A 252 -2.97 -19.79 29.14
N LYS A 253 -1.72 -19.32 29.03
CA LYS A 253 -1.16 -18.29 29.92
C LYS A 253 -1.69 -16.88 29.63
N ARG A 254 -2.40 -16.67 28.51
CA ARG A 254 -2.94 -15.39 28.04
C ARG A 254 -4.47 -15.38 28.09
N THR A 255 -5.00 -15.56 29.30
CA THR A 255 -6.45 -15.52 29.55
C THR A 255 -7.05 -14.15 29.20
N ASP A 256 -6.28 -13.07 29.29
CA ASP A 256 -6.64 -11.74 28.82
C ASP A 256 -7.00 -11.70 27.33
N LEU A 257 -6.28 -12.45 26.49
CA LEU A 257 -6.56 -12.54 25.05
C LEU A 257 -7.78 -13.41 24.75
N LYS A 258 -7.96 -14.52 25.48
CA LYS A 258 -9.16 -15.35 25.36
C LYS A 258 -10.41 -14.55 25.72
N ASN A 259 -10.39 -13.83 26.84
CA ASN A 259 -11.49 -12.95 27.26
C ASN A 259 -11.78 -11.84 26.24
N LEU A 260 -10.75 -11.26 25.62
CA LEU A 260 -10.94 -10.28 24.54
C LEU A 260 -11.71 -10.90 23.36
N LEU A 261 -11.27 -12.07 22.88
CA LEU A 261 -11.91 -12.76 21.75
C LEU A 261 -13.35 -13.17 22.08
N GLU A 262 -13.61 -13.66 23.29
CA GLU A 262 -14.95 -13.97 23.79
C GLU A 262 -15.83 -12.71 23.89
N THR A 263 -15.26 -11.58 24.30
CA THR A 263 -15.95 -10.28 24.31
C THR A 263 -16.35 -9.90 22.89
N ILE A 264 -15.41 -9.94 21.93
CA ILE A 264 -15.69 -9.63 20.52
C ILE A 264 -16.77 -10.59 19.96
N ALA A 265 -16.71 -11.88 20.29
CA ALA A 265 -17.72 -12.86 19.90
C ALA A 265 -19.11 -12.50 20.44
N ALA A 266 -19.20 -12.11 21.71
CA ALA A 266 -20.44 -11.67 22.32
C ALA A 266 -21.01 -10.42 21.63
N LEU A 267 -20.17 -9.41 21.38
CA LEU A 267 -20.58 -8.19 20.68
C LEU A 267 -21.07 -8.46 19.25
N ALA A 268 -20.43 -9.39 18.53
CA ALA A 268 -20.73 -9.71 17.14
C ALA A 268 -21.83 -10.77 16.97
N THR A 269 -22.42 -11.29 18.04
CA THR A 269 -23.28 -12.49 18.00
C THR A 269 -24.47 -12.34 17.05
N GLU A 270 -25.25 -11.26 17.17
CA GLU A 270 -26.44 -11.05 16.34
C GLU A 270 -26.08 -10.82 14.87
N PHE A 271 -25.04 -10.03 14.61
CA PHE A 271 -24.59 -9.74 13.25
C PHE A 271 -23.97 -10.96 12.57
N THR A 272 -23.22 -11.79 13.30
CA THR A 272 -22.70 -13.06 12.78
C THR A 272 -23.83 -14.03 12.46
N ALA A 273 -24.86 -14.10 13.31
CA ALA A 273 -26.04 -14.93 13.06
C ALA A 273 -26.84 -14.44 11.83
N ALA A 274 -26.92 -13.12 11.61
CA ALA A 274 -27.52 -12.53 10.41
C ALA A 274 -26.72 -12.87 9.14
N MET A 275 -25.40 -12.72 9.20
CA MET A 275 -24.48 -13.00 8.09
C MET A 275 -24.41 -14.49 7.72
N ALA A 276 -24.70 -15.39 8.65
CA ALA A 276 -24.72 -16.84 8.40
C ALA A 276 -25.98 -17.34 7.66
N ARG A 277 -27.01 -16.50 7.49
CA ARG A 277 -28.24 -16.89 6.77
C ARG A 277 -27.99 -16.94 5.26
N PRO A 278 -28.67 -17.83 4.51
CA PRO A 278 -28.54 -17.87 3.05
C PRO A 278 -29.11 -16.60 2.38
N LYS A 279 -30.15 -16.01 2.98
CA LYS A 279 -30.82 -14.80 2.53
C LYS A 279 -31.34 -14.00 3.72
N ILE A 280 -31.29 -12.68 3.64
CA ILE A 280 -31.80 -11.77 4.67
C ILE A 280 -32.23 -10.44 4.04
N THR A 281 -33.19 -9.75 4.68
CA THR A 281 -33.54 -8.39 4.29
C THR A 281 -32.39 -7.43 4.60
N LEU A 282 -32.18 -6.42 3.74
CA LEU A 282 -31.15 -5.41 3.96
C LEU A 282 -31.37 -4.65 5.28
N GLY A 283 -32.63 -4.37 5.63
CA GLY A 283 -32.99 -3.64 6.85
C GLY A 283 -32.70 -4.42 8.13
N GLU A 284 -32.92 -5.74 8.15
CA GLU A 284 -32.53 -6.58 9.31
C GLU A 284 -31.00 -6.63 9.43
N LEU A 285 -30.29 -6.82 8.31
CA LEU A 285 -28.84 -6.88 8.29
C LEU A 285 -28.20 -5.57 8.79
N LEU A 286 -28.64 -4.42 8.27
CA LEU A 286 -28.19 -3.09 8.70
C LEU A 286 -28.41 -2.87 10.20
N LYS A 287 -29.57 -3.24 10.75
CA LYS A 287 -29.85 -3.08 12.19
C LYS A 287 -28.85 -3.87 13.06
N THR A 288 -28.61 -5.14 12.71
CA THR A 288 -27.64 -5.96 13.45
C THR A 288 -26.21 -5.43 13.32
N HIS A 289 -25.86 -4.92 12.14
CA HIS A 289 -24.56 -4.33 11.87
C HIS A 289 -24.31 -3.03 12.68
N ILE A 290 -25.29 -2.12 12.68
CA ILE A 290 -25.22 -0.88 13.47
C ILE A 290 -25.07 -1.20 14.96
N THR A 291 -25.83 -2.18 15.45
CA THR A 291 -25.74 -2.62 16.86
C THR A 291 -24.34 -3.14 17.19
N PHE A 292 -23.75 -3.94 16.30
CA PHE A 292 -22.36 -4.40 16.46
C PHE A 292 -21.36 -3.24 16.46
N MET A 293 -21.48 -2.29 15.53
CA MET A 293 -20.61 -1.12 15.47
C MET A 293 -20.69 -0.27 16.74
N GLU A 294 -21.89 0.05 17.22
CA GLU A 294 -22.10 0.84 18.45
C GLU A 294 -21.51 0.11 19.66
N ALA A 295 -21.71 -1.21 19.74
CA ALA A 295 -21.19 -1.99 20.85
C ALA A 295 -19.65 -2.08 20.82
N LEU A 296 -19.06 -2.23 19.64
CA LEU A 296 -17.60 -2.26 19.46
C LEU A 296 -16.96 -0.87 19.65
N ALA A 297 -17.66 0.20 19.34
CA ALA A 297 -17.18 1.57 19.52
C ALA A 297 -17.36 2.10 20.95
N SER A 298 -18.13 1.41 21.79
CA SER A 298 -18.32 1.78 23.19
C SER A 298 -17.01 1.65 23.96
N SER A 299 -16.71 2.63 24.81
CA SER A 299 -15.61 2.59 25.77
C SER A 299 -16.13 2.47 27.21
N ASP A 300 -15.24 2.54 28.18
CA ASP A 300 -15.57 2.60 29.60
C ASP A 300 -16.29 3.90 30.01
N GLU A 301 -16.03 5.00 29.29
CA GLU A 301 -16.61 6.33 29.59
C GLU A 301 -17.74 6.73 28.64
N LYS A 302 -17.71 6.26 27.39
CA LYS A 302 -18.60 6.73 26.32
C LYS A 302 -19.39 5.59 25.71
N ASN A 303 -20.69 5.82 25.51
CA ASN A 303 -21.50 4.98 24.64
C ASN A 303 -21.01 5.15 23.20
N GLY A 304 -20.84 4.05 22.45
CA GLY A 304 -20.31 4.06 21.08
C GLY A 304 -21.09 4.92 20.09
N ARG A 305 -22.34 5.28 20.41
CA ARG A 305 -23.12 6.29 19.66
C ARG A 305 -22.46 7.65 19.59
N GLU A 306 -21.84 8.09 20.69
CA GLU A 306 -21.21 9.41 20.78
C GLU A 306 -20.05 9.53 19.79
N PRO A 307 -19.01 8.66 19.80
CA PRO A 307 -17.91 8.77 18.85
C PRO A 307 -18.27 8.39 17.40
N LEU A 308 -19.33 7.59 17.17
CA LEU A 308 -19.73 7.19 15.81
C LEU A 308 -20.54 8.26 15.07
N TRP A 309 -21.48 8.91 15.76
CA TRP A 309 -22.50 9.74 15.13
C TRP A 309 -22.30 11.24 15.37
N SER A 310 -21.12 11.65 15.87
CA SER A 310 -20.76 13.05 16.10
C SER A 310 -19.93 13.64 14.96
N GLY A 311 -20.05 14.96 14.76
CA GLY A 311 -19.32 15.70 13.73
C GLY A 311 -19.86 15.46 12.32
N ASP A 312 -19.29 16.15 11.34
CA ASP A 312 -19.77 16.13 9.95
C ASP A 312 -19.73 14.72 9.35
N ASP A 313 -18.68 13.94 9.66
CA ASP A 313 -18.54 12.55 9.23
C ASP A 313 -19.61 11.63 9.84
N GLY A 314 -19.89 11.82 11.14
CA GLY A 314 -20.88 11.03 11.87
C GLY A 314 -22.30 11.33 11.38
N GLU A 315 -22.62 12.60 11.14
CA GLU A 315 -23.90 13.04 10.58
C GLU A 315 -24.10 12.49 9.16
N ALA A 316 -23.08 12.57 8.30
CA ALA A 316 -23.15 12.02 6.95
C ALA A 316 -23.31 10.50 6.95
N THR A 317 -22.63 9.78 7.86
CA THR A 317 -22.79 8.31 8.00
C THR A 317 -24.18 7.96 8.49
N ALA A 318 -24.70 8.68 9.49
CA ALA A 318 -26.05 8.48 10.01
C ALA A 318 -27.13 8.74 8.94
N GLY A 319 -26.98 9.83 8.17
CA GLY A 319 -27.87 10.15 7.05
C GLY A 319 -27.84 9.05 5.97
N PHE A 320 -26.64 8.58 5.58
CA PHE A 320 -26.49 7.47 4.65
C PHE A 320 -27.22 6.20 5.13
N ILE A 321 -27.03 5.83 6.40
CA ILE A 321 -27.69 4.67 6.99
C ILE A 321 -29.21 4.85 7.03
N ALA A 322 -29.70 6.03 7.41
CA ALA A 322 -31.12 6.33 7.46
C ALA A 322 -31.77 6.19 6.07
N GLU A 323 -31.14 6.74 5.02
CA GLU A 323 -31.60 6.61 3.65
C GLU A 323 -31.62 5.13 3.19
N LEU A 324 -30.58 4.35 3.53
CA LEU A 324 -30.59 2.91 3.24
C LEU A 324 -31.70 2.16 3.97
N MET A 325 -31.98 2.53 5.21
CA MET A 325 -33.08 1.94 5.99
C MET A 325 -34.43 2.25 5.36
N GLU A 326 -34.66 3.48 4.88
CA GLU A 326 -35.90 3.89 4.22
C GLU A 326 -36.19 3.09 2.94
N VAL A 327 -35.15 2.78 2.16
CA VAL A 327 -35.29 2.02 0.91
C VAL A 327 -35.08 0.52 1.08
N SER A 328 -34.80 0.05 2.30
CA SER A 328 -34.41 -1.34 2.54
C SER A 328 -35.49 -2.36 2.19
N ASP A 329 -36.77 -1.98 2.29
CA ASP A 329 -37.93 -2.82 1.95
C ASP A 329 -38.17 -2.93 0.43
N VAL A 330 -37.50 -2.10 -0.38
CA VAL A 330 -37.61 -2.11 -1.85
C VAL A 330 -36.79 -3.25 -2.46
N LEU A 331 -35.67 -3.59 -1.84
CA LEU A 331 -34.82 -4.69 -2.28
C LEU A 331 -35.36 -6.02 -1.76
N SER A 332 -35.39 -7.03 -2.62
CA SER A 332 -35.58 -8.40 -2.18
C SER A 332 -34.43 -8.85 -1.28
N ASP A 333 -34.64 -9.93 -0.53
CA ASP A 333 -33.59 -10.53 0.29
C ASP A 333 -32.27 -10.68 -0.48
N ILE A 334 -31.18 -10.26 0.17
CA ILE A 334 -29.83 -10.30 -0.37
C ILE A 334 -29.05 -11.49 0.22
N GLU A 335 -28.00 -11.91 -0.49
CA GLU A 335 -26.99 -12.80 0.06
C GLU A 335 -26.04 -12.00 0.97
N PRO A 336 -25.91 -12.33 2.26
CA PRO A 336 -25.10 -11.53 3.18
C PRO A 336 -23.63 -11.40 2.77
N ALA A 337 -23.06 -12.39 2.07
CA ALA A 337 -21.69 -12.33 1.57
C ALA A 337 -21.46 -11.15 0.58
N SER A 338 -22.51 -10.66 -0.10
CA SER A 338 -22.42 -9.52 -1.01
C SER A 338 -22.55 -8.16 -0.30
N TYR A 339 -22.87 -8.15 1.00
CA TYR A 339 -23.18 -6.93 1.75
C TYR A 339 -22.01 -5.93 1.85
N PRO A 340 -20.76 -6.35 2.16
CA PRO A 340 -19.65 -5.39 2.21
C PRO A 340 -19.42 -4.68 0.87
N ALA A 341 -19.42 -5.43 -0.23
CA ALA A 341 -19.25 -4.87 -1.57
C ALA A 341 -20.39 -3.91 -1.96
N LEU A 342 -21.62 -4.21 -1.51
CA LEU A 342 -22.76 -3.31 -1.71
C LEU A 342 -22.58 -1.99 -0.97
N LEU A 343 -22.15 -2.03 0.29
CA LEU A 343 -21.86 -0.82 1.07
C LEU A 343 -20.80 0.04 0.38
N ASP A 344 -19.71 -0.57 -0.08
CA ASP A 344 -18.62 0.14 -0.77
C ASP A 344 -19.11 0.92 -1.98
N VAL A 345 -19.88 0.26 -2.85
CA VAL A 345 -20.41 0.89 -4.07
C VAL A 345 -21.33 2.07 -3.72
N LEU A 346 -22.19 1.91 -2.70
CA LEU A 346 -23.15 2.95 -2.30
C LEU A 346 -22.48 4.12 -1.58
N MET A 347 -21.38 3.89 -0.86
CA MET A 347 -20.64 4.92 -0.14
C MET A 347 -19.74 5.76 -1.05
N ILE A 348 -19.29 5.25 -2.20
CA ILE A 348 -18.46 5.99 -3.16
C ILE A 348 -19.13 7.31 -3.59
N GLY A 349 -20.45 7.29 -3.79
CA GLY A 349 -21.21 8.47 -4.23
C GLY A 349 -21.51 9.51 -3.14
N ARG A 350 -21.13 9.25 -1.89
CA ARG A 350 -21.43 10.14 -0.76
C ARG A 350 -20.21 10.98 -0.43
N ALA A 351 -20.28 12.28 -0.68
CA ALA A 351 -19.28 13.25 -0.25
C ALA A 351 -19.63 13.79 1.13
N VAL A 352 -18.64 13.82 2.02
CA VAL A 352 -18.69 14.45 3.33
C VAL A 352 -17.88 15.74 3.27
N ARG A 353 -18.48 16.82 3.75
CA ARG A 353 -17.91 18.17 3.67
C ARG A 353 -17.78 18.73 5.09
N PRO A 354 -16.58 19.15 5.51
CA PRO A 354 -16.41 19.83 6.78
C PRO A 354 -17.23 21.13 6.82
N SER A 355 -17.95 21.37 7.91
CA SER A 355 -18.80 22.55 8.09
C SER A 355 -18.02 23.81 8.48
N PHE A 356 -16.87 23.64 9.15
CA PHE A 356 -16.03 24.71 9.71
C PHE A 356 -14.54 24.31 9.73
N GLY A 357 -13.62 25.29 9.69
CA GLY A 357 -12.18 25.08 9.93
C GLY A 357 -11.26 25.48 8.77
N SER A 358 -11.79 25.66 7.56
CA SER A 358 -10.99 26.03 6.40
C SER A 358 -10.61 27.51 6.34
N HIS A 359 -9.48 27.79 5.68
CA HIS A 359 -8.96 29.14 5.51
C HIS A 359 -9.87 29.97 4.59
N PRO A 360 -10.39 31.13 5.02
CA PRO A 360 -11.47 31.84 4.32
C PRO A 360 -11.08 32.47 2.98
N ARG A 361 -9.78 32.52 2.65
CA ARG A 361 -9.26 33.10 1.39
C ARG A 361 -8.75 32.07 0.39
N LEU A 362 -8.72 30.79 0.76
CA LEU A 362 -8.20 29.72 -0.09
C LEU A 362 -9.27 28.65 -0.31
N ALA A 363 -9.37 28.14 -1.53
CA ALA A 363 -10.29 27.06 -1.85
C ALA A 363 -9.72 26.08 -2.88
N ILE A 364 -10.15 24.83 -2.81
CA ILE A 364 -10.01 23.83 -3.86
C ILE A 364 -11.40 23.58 -4.46
N LEU A 365 -11.52 23.84 -5.75
CA LEU A 365 -12.76 23.83 -6.50
C LEU A 365 -12.73 22.73 -7.57
N GLY A 366 -13.85 22.02 -7.71
CA GLY A 366 -14.13 21.28 -8.93
C GLY A 366 -14.56 22.24 -10.05
N LEU A 367 -14.68 21.70 -11.26
CA LEU A 367 -15.00 22.49 -12.46
C LEU A 367 -16.35 23.19 -12.36
N LEU A 368 -17.35 22.53 -11.77
CA LEU A 368 -18.70 23.07 -11.66
C LEU A 368 -18.77 24.15 -10.57
N GLU A 369 -18.12 23.91 -9.42
CA GLU A 369 -18.08 24.87 -8.31
C GLU A 369 -17.36 26.16 -8.70
N ALA A 370 -16.32 26.06 -9.55
CA ALA A 370 -15.54 27.21 -9.99
C ALA A 370 -16.34 28.25 -10.82
N ARG A 371 -17.45 27.86 -11.49
CA ARG A 371 -18.18 28.73 -12.43
C ARG A 371 -18.76 30.02 -11.86
N LEU A 372 -18.95 30.09 -10.55
CA LEU A 372 -19.54 31.23 -9.85
C LEU A 372 -18.65 31.75 -8.71
N GLN A 373 -17.41 31.26 -8.65
CA GLN A 373 -16.44 31.66 -7.66
C GLN A 373 -15.41 32.58 -8.31
N HIS A 374 -14.99 33.61 -7.58
CA HIS A 374 -13.95 34.53 -8.00
C HIS A 374 -12.83 34.50 -6.97
N ALA A 375 -11.60 34.47 -7.47
CA ALA A 375 -10.39 34.67 -6.66
C ALA A 375 -9.40 35.53 -7.44
N ASP A 376 -8.52 36.22 -6.72
CA ASP A 376 -7.48 37.05 -7.34
C ASP A 376 -6.47 36.19 -8.11
N LEU A 377 -6.18 34.99 -7.59
CA LEU A 377 -5.34 33.97 -8.22
C LEU A 377 -6.13 32.68 -8.48
N ILE A 378 -6.19 32.25 -9.74
CA ILE A 378 -6.76 30.95 -10.14
C ILE A 378 -5.66 30.02 -10.62
N ILE A 379 -5.59 28.82 -10.05
CA ILE A 379 -4.62 27.79 -10.45
C ILE A 379 -5.37 26.66 -11.15
N LEU A 380 -5.08 26.42 -12.42
CA LEU A 380 -5.62 25.33 -13.22
C LEU A 380 -4.70 24.11 -13.11
N GLY A 381 -5.05 23.19 -12.21
CA GLY A 381 -4.20 22.05 -11.84
C GLY A 381 -4.46 20.79 -12.65
N GLY A 382 -3.40 20.10 -13.05
CA GLY A 382 -3.46 18.80 -13.70
C GLY A 382 -3.84 18.87 -15.18
N LEU A 383 -3.36 19.85 -15.94
CA LEU A 383 -3.66 20.06 -17.37
C LEU A 383 -3.02 19.00 -18.28
N ASN A 384 -3.41 17.74 -18.08
CA ASN A 384 -3.10 16.58 -18.89
C ASN A 384 -4.36 16.07 -19.60
N GLU A 385 -4.18 15.44 -20.75
CA GLU A 385 -5.24 14.75 -21.47
C GLU A 385 -5.83 13.62 -20.61
N GLY A 386 -7.16 13.49 -20.58
CA GLY A 386 -7.89 12.58 -19.69
C GLY A 386 -8.26 13.20 -18.34
N THR A 387 -7.55 14.25 -17.90
CA THR A 387 -7.90 15.08 -16.73
C THR A 387 -8.59 16.39 -17.17
N TRP A 388 -7.99 17.12 -18.11
CA TRP A 388 -8.56 18.30 -18.76
C TRP A 388 -8.53 18.11 -20.29
N PRO A 389 -9.67 17.80 -20.94
CA PRO A 389 -10.97 17.44 -20.35
C PRO A 389 -10.96 16.06 -19.66
N PRO A 390 -11.88 15.82 -18.71
CA PRO A 390 -12.14 14.48 -18.19
C PRO A 390 -12.63 13.52 -19.29
N ASP A 391 -12.18 12.27 -19.24
CA ASP A 391 -12.69 11.22 -20.13
C ASP A 391 -14.20 11.01 -19.94
N VAL A 392 -14.92 10.99 -21.06
CA VAL A 392 -16.38 10.93 -21.06
C VAL A 392 -16.94 9.51 -20.88
N GLY A 393 -16.05 8.53 -20.77
CA GLY A 393 -16.38 7.11 -20.59
C GLY A 393 -17.17 6.51 -21.77
N SER A 394 -17.48 5.23 -21.65
CA SER A 394 -18.51 4.60 -22.47
C SER A 394 -19.79 4.50 -21.65
N ASP A 395 -20.92 4.81 -22.27
CA ASP A 395 -22.22 4.60 -21.65
C ASP A 395 -22.52 3.09 -21.64
N PRO A 396 -22.82 2.49 -20.47
CA PRO A 396 -23.01 1.05 -20.36
C PRO A 396 -24.33 0.54 -20.98
N TRP A 397 -25.27 1.44 -21.31
CA TRP A 397 -26.61 1.09 -21.78
C TRP A 397 -26.86 1.54 -23.23
N MET A 398 -26.36 2.72 -23.61
CA MET A 398 -26.66 3.34 -24.88
C MET A 398 -25.40 3.69 -25.67
N SER A 399 -25.26 3.07 -26.84
CA SER A 399 -24.22 3.50 -27.79
C SER A 399 -24.43 4.95 -28.24
N ARG A 400 -23.36 5.60 -28.71
CA ARG A 400 -23.42 6.97 -29.26
C ARG A 400 -24.47 7.12 -30.38
N PRO A 401 -24.59 6.18 -31.35
CA PRO A 401 -25.67 6.21 -32.34
C PRO A 401 -27.06 6.17 -31.71
N MET A 402 -27.28 5.28 -30.72
CA MET A 402 -28.57 5.20 -30.04
C MET A 402 -28.94 6.52 -29.37
N ARG A 403 -28.02 7.15 -28.62
CA ARG A 403 -28.27 8.46 -28.01
C ARG A 403 -28.70 9.50 -29.04
N LYS A 404 -28.01 9.55 -30.19
CA LYS A 404 -28.33 10.46 -31.29
C LYS A 404 -29.73 10.19 -31.86
N ASP A 405 -30.08 8.93 -32.12
CA ASP A 405 -31.38 8.54 -32.68
C ASP A 405 -32.53 8.89 -31.73
N PHE A 406 -32.29 8.84 -30.42
CA PHE A 406 -33.23 9.28 -29.38
C PHE A 406 -33.23 10.80 -29.12
N GLY A 407 -32.39 11.57 -29.83
CA GLY A 407 -32.25 13.01 -29.62
C GLY A 407 -31.60 13.39 -28.27
N LEU A 408 -30.91 12.45 -27.62
CA LEU A 408 -30.18 12.70 -26.38
C LEU A 408 -28.83 13.37 -26.66
N PRO A 409 -28.34 14.24 -25.75
CA PRO A 409 -27.01 14.82 -25.88
C PRO A 409 -25.92 13.76 -25.95
N SER A 410 -24.91 13.99 -26.80
CA SER A 410 -23.70 13.16 -26.78
C SER A 410 -22.98 13.29 -25.44
N PRO A 411 -22.25 12.24 -25.01
CA PRO A 411 -21.30 12.35 -23.91
C PRO A 411 -20.32 13.50 -24.16
N GLU A 412 -19.78 13.61 -25.37
CA GLU A 412 -18.75 14.56 -25.80
C GLU A 412 -19.10 16.03 -25.51
N ARG A 413 -20.40 16.36 -25.39
CA ARG A 413 -20.84 17.68 -24.92
C ARG A 413 -20.22 18.11 -23.58
N ARG A 414 -19.90 17.16 -22.69
CA ARG A 414 -19.19 17.46 -21.42
C ARG A 414 -17.79 18.03 -21.66
N ILE A 415 -17.14 17.64 -22.76
CA ILE A 415 -15.86 18.23 -23.17
C ILE A 415 -16.06 19.71 -23.51
N GLY A 416 -17.12 20.06 -24.24
CA GLY A 416 -17.45 21.47 -24.55
C GLY A 416 -17.73 22.29 -23.29
N LEU A 417 -18.45 21.72 -22.33
CA LEU A 417 -18.66 22.37 -21.02
C LEU A 417 -17.35 22.58 -20.26
N THR A 418 -16.45 21.60 -20.25
CA THR A 418 -15.15 21.73 -19.59
C THR A 418 -14.24 22.72 -20.32
N ALA A 419 -14.32 22.78 -21.66
CA ALA A 419 -13.61 23.77 -22.45
C ALA A 419 -14.08 25.19 -22.11
N HIS A 420 -15.40 25.37 -21.87
CA HIS A 420 -15.97 26.63 -21.43
C HIS A 420 -15.44 27.01 -20.05
N ASP A 421 -15.36 26.05 -19.11
CA ASP A 421 -14.79 26.28 -17.78
C ASP A 421 -13.33 26.69 -17.83
N PHE A 422 -12.52 26.01 -18.66
CA PHE A 422 -11.13 26.40 -18.92
C PHE A 422 -11.04 27.81 -19.51
N GLN A 423 -11.89 28.15 -20.49
CA GLN A 423 -11.91 29.46 -21.12
C GLN A 423 -12.27 30.56 -20.12
N GLN A 424 -13.26 30.35 -19.24
CA GLN A 424 -13.63 31.30 -18.20
C GLN A 424 -12.51 31.48 -17.18
N ALA A 425 -11.94 30.37 -16.70
CA ALA A 425 -10.93 30.42 -15.65
C ALA A 425 -9.59 30.98 -16.14
N PHE A 426 -9.25 30.80 -17.43
CA PHE A 426 -8.10 31.45 -18.07
C PHE A 426 -8.21 32.99 -18.10
N CYS A 427 -9.43 33.53 -17.98
CA CYS A 427 -9.69 34.97 -17.91
C CYS A 427 -9.77 35.52 -16.47
N ALA A 428 -9.29 34.78 -15.47
CA ALA A 428 -9.08 35.31 -14.12
C ALA A 428 -7.97 36.38 -14.10
N PRO A 429 -7.91 37.30 -13.11
CA PRO A 429 -6.90 38.35 -13.04
C PRO A 429 -5.47 37.81 -13.12
N GLU A 430 -5.12 36.88 -12.23
CA GLU A 430 -3.92 36.05 -12.29
C GLU A 430 -4.31 34.58 -12.49
N VAL A 431 -3.64 33.89 -13.42
CA VAL A 431 -3.86 32.48 -13.71
C VAL A 431 -2.55 31.71 -13.80
N VAL A 432 -2.49 30.55 -13.13
CA VAL A 432 -1.36 29.63 -13.19
C VAL A 432 -1.84 28.31 -13.75
N MET A 433 -1.23 27.84 -14.84
CA MET A 433 -1.50 26.54 -15.46
C MET A 433 -0.43 25.54 -15.05
N THR A 434 -0.81 24.41 -14.45
CA THR A 434 0.15 23.37 -14.04
C THR A 434 -0.16 22.02 -14.67
N ARG A 435 0.88 21.20 -14.84
CA ARG A 435 0.74 19.78 -15.18
C ARG A 435 1.94 18.96 -14.69
N ALA A 436 1.71 17.69 -14.35
CA ALA A 436 2.75 16.68 -14.21
C ALA A 436 3.09 16.02 -15.55
N SER A 437 4.38 15.96 -15.92
CA SER A 437 4.89 15.32 -17.14
C SER A 437 4.94 13.79 -17.06
N ARG A 438 5.02 13.24 -15.86
CA ARG A 438 4.96 11.80 -15.59
C ARG A 438 4.01 11.52 -14.44
N VAL A 439 3.26 10.42 -14.55
CA VAL A 439 2.41 9.89 -13.48
C VAL A 439 2.69 8.40 -13.40
N ASP A 440 2.99 7.89 -12.21
CA ASP A 440 3.32 6.47 -11.97
C ASP A 440 4.42 5.96 -12.93
N GLY A 441 5.48 6.77 -13.12
CA GLY A 441 6.60 6.49 -14.03
C GLY A 441 6.30 6.65 -15.52
N THR A 442 5.04 6.85 -15.91
CA THR A 442 4.62 6.91 -17.31
C THR A 442 4.52 8.37 -17.80
N PRO A 443 5.06 8.73 -18.98
CA PRO A 443 4.85 10.05 -19.58
C PRO A 443 3.37 10.35 -19.83
N THR A 444 2.94 11.57 -19.50
CA THR A 444 1.57 12.05 -19.75
C THR A 444 1.52 12.95 -20.99
N VAL A 445 0.35 13.00 -21.62
CA VAL A 445 0.08 13.91 -22.73
C VAL A 445 -0.48 15.23 -22.17
N PRO A 446 0.04 16.41 -22.54
CA PRO A 446 -0.53 17.68 -22.13
C PRO A 446 -1.98 17.82 -22.60
N SER A 447 -2.79 18.57 -21.86
CA SER A 447 -4.16 18.89 -22.28
C SER A 447 -4.18 19.44 -23.70
N ARG A 448 -5.11 18.97 -24.53
CA ARG A 448 -5.32 19.48 -25.89
C ARG A 448 -5.46 21.01 -25.96
N TRP A 449 -5.99 21.67 -24.93
CA TRP A 449 -6.16 23.12 -24.92
C TRP A 449 -4.84 23.85 -24.65
N LEU A 450 -4.02 23.29 -23.76
CA LEU A 450 -2.66 23.76 -23.52
C LEU A 450 -1.79 23.60 -24.77
N MET A 451 -1.88 22.45 -25.45
CA MET A 451 -1.19 22.24 -26.73
C MET A 451 -1.63 23.24 -27.79
N ARG A 452 -2.92 23.59 -27.86
CA ARG A 452 -3.42 24.59 -28.82
C ARG A 452 -2.90 25.99 -28.49
N LEU A 453 -2.90 26.39 -27.22
CA LEU A 453 -2.32 27.65 -26.77
C LEU A 453 -0.84 27.73 -27.14
N GLU A 454 -0.08 26.68 -26.82
CA GLU A 454 1.35 26.58 -27.16
C GLU A 454 1.57 26.73 -28.67
N LYS A 455 0.87 25.95 -29.49
CA LYS A 455 1.04 25.99 -30.96
C LYS A 455 0.63 27.32 -31.57
N LEU A 456 -0.45 27.94 -31.08
CA LEU A 456 -0.87 29.25 -31.54
C LEU A 456 0.20 30.31 -31.22
N LEU A 457 0.68 30.35 -29.97
CA LEU A 457 1.68 31.33 -29.54
C LEU A 457 3.00 31.15 -30.31
N PHE A 458 3.55 29.94 -30.42
CA PHE A 458 4.78 29.72 -31.20
C PHE A 458 4.61 30.04 -32.69
N GLY A 459 3.39 29.90 -33.22
CA GLY A 459 3.07 30.24 -34.60
C GLY A 459 3.00 31.75 -34.86
N LEU A 460 2.62 32.53 -33.86
CA LEU A 460 2.38 33.97 -33.98
C LEU A 460 3.52 34.83 -33.41
N ASP A 461 4.10 34.44 -32.27
CA ASP A 461 5.18 35.15 -31.57
C ASP A 461 6.01 34.18 -30.71
N GLN A 462 7.22 33.83 -31.19
CA GLN A 462 8.12 32.90 -30.51
C GLN A 462 8.71 33.46 -29.21
N ASP A 463 8.90 34.79 -29.12
CA ASP A 463 9.49 35.41 -27.92
C ASP A 463 8.46 35.42 -26.79
N LEU A 464 7.21 35.72 -27.13
CA LEU A 464 6.10 35.67 -26.18
C LEU A 464 5.83 34.24 -25.70
N ALA A 465 5.83 33.27 -26.62
CA ALA A 465 5.73 31.84 -26.28
C ALA A 465 6.89 31.41 -25.37
N GLY A 466 8.12 31.78 -25.74
CA GLY A 466 9.32 31.49 -24.96
C GLY A 466 9.16 31.95 -23.52
N LYS A 467 8.71 33.18 -23.28
CA LYS A 467 8.50 33.71 -21.92
C LYS A 467 7.53 32.88 -21.07
N LEU A 468 6.41 32.45 -21.64
CA LEU A 468 5.40 31.67 -20.92
C LEU A 468 5.85 30.24 -20.62
N PHE A 469 6.54 29.60 -21.56
CA PHE A 469 6.92 28.18 -21.46
C PHE A 469 8.34 27.95 -20.89
N LEU A 470 8.99 28.99 -20.34
CA LEU A 470 10.28 28.88 -19.66
C LEU A 470 10.17 28.08 -18.34
N PRO A 471 11.24 27.39 -17.91
CA PRO A 471 11.27 26.75 -16.61
C PRO A 471 10.99 27.73 -15.46
N SER A 472 10.02 27.38 -14.63
CA SER A 472 9.55 28.22 -13.54
C SER A 472 10.49 28.18 -12.33
N ALA A 473 10.77 29.34 -11.73
CA ALA A 473 11.52 29.44 -10.47
C ALA A 473 10.83 28.71 -9.30
N TRP A 474 9.52 28.50 -9.39
CA TRP A 474 8.72 27.79 -8.39
C TRP A 474 9.17 26.34 -8.20
N LEU A 475 9.60 25.65 -9.27
CA LEU A 475 10.16 24.31 -9.16
C LEU A 475 11.47 24.30 -8.37
N HIS A 476 12.27 25.35 -8.53
CA HIS A 476 13.50 25.48 -7.76
C HIS A 476 13.22 25.71 -6.27
N TRP A 477 12.25 26.55 -5.92
CA TRP A 477 11.83 26.74 -4.54
C TRP A 477 11.20 25.47 -3.94
N GLN A 478 10.35 24.77 -4.70
CA GLN A 478 9.79 23.49 -4.27
C GLN A 478 10.89 22.47 -3.97
N ALA A 479 11.90 22.34 -4.85
CA ALA A 479 13.03 21.44 -4.64
C ALA A 479 13.91 21.84 -3.44
N GLN A 480 13.93 23.12 -3.05
CA GLN A 480 14.65 23.58 -1.88
C GLN A 480 13.92 23.30 -0.56
N LEU A 481 12.60 23.15 -0.56
CA LEU A 481 11.81 22.94 0.68
C LEU A 481 12.31 21.74 1.49
N ASP A 482 12.60 20.64 0.81
CA ASP A 482 13.01 19.38 1.44
C ASP A 482 14.51 19.12 1.33
N ARG A 483 15.28 20.09 0.81
CA ARG A 483 16.72 19.96 0.69
C ARG A 483 17.39 20.28 2.03
N PRO A 484 18.05 19.32 2.70
CA PRO A 484 18.81 19.62 3.90
C PRO A 484 20.02 20.50 3.56
N ASP A 485 20.39 21.40 4.48
CA ASP A 485 21.60 22.24 4.35
C ASP A 485 22.87 21.39 4.20
N VAL A 486 22.92 20.25 4.89
CA VAL A 486 24.05 19.33 4.92
C VAL A 486 23.56 17.88 4.86
N VAL A 487 24.04 17.13 3.87
CA VAL A 487 23.89 15.67 3.82
C VAL A 487 25.11 15.05 4.50
N SER A 488 24.90 14.31 5.58
CA SER A 488 25.97 13.60 6.30
C SER A 488 25.88 12.10 6.01
N PRO A 489 26.82 11.51 5.24
CA PRO A 489 26.86 10.08 5.03
C PRO A 489 27.00 9.34 6.36
N ILE A 490 26.28 8.25 6.52
CA ILE A 490 26.39 7.41 7.71
C ILE A 490 27.44 6.30 7.48
N SER A 491 28.17 5.95 8.53
CA SER A 491 28.99 4.74 8.52
C SER A 491 28.13 3.53 8.91
N PRO A 492 28.52 2.30 8.47
CA PRO A 492 27.88 1.08 8.92
C PRO A 492 27.87 1.00 10.45
N PRO A 493 26.75 0.57 11.08
CA PRO A 493 26.71 0.35 12.51
C PRO A 493 27.79 -0.65 12.96
N ALA A 494 28.61 -0.24 13.93
CA ALA A 494 29.69 -1.02 14.51
C ALA A 494 29.63 -1.00 16.05
N PRO A 495 28.54 -1.47 16.68
CA PRO A 495 28.35 -1.42 18.13
C PRO A 495 29.41 -2.26 18.86
N LYS A 496 29.92 -1.73 19.97
CA LYS A 496 30.91 -2.36 20.86
C LYS A 496 30.28 -2.60 22.24
N PRO A 497 29.36 -3.56 22.40
CA PRO A 497 28.72 -3.81 23.68
C PRO A 497 29.74 -4.24 24.75
N PRO A 498 29.52 -3.92 26.04
CA PRO A 498 30.41 -4.35 27.11
C PRO A 498 30.46 -5.88 27.20
N ILE A 499 31.57 -6.43 27.72
CA ILE A 499 31.79 -7.88 27.71
C ILE A 499 30.71 -8.63 28.50
N GLU A 500 30.23 -8.08 29.61
CA GLU A 500 29.16 -8.73 30.40
C GLU A 500 27.84 -8.91 29.64
N ALA A 501 27.61 -8.13 28.58
CA ALA A 501 26.41 -8.24 27.76
C ALA A 501 26.57 -9.21 26.57
N ARG A 502 27.79 -9.66 26.27
CA ARG A 502 28.08 -10.53 25.13
C ARG A 502 27.65 -11.98 25.44
N PRO A 503 27.03 -12.70 24.49
CA PRO A 503 26.58 -14.07 24.73
C PRO A 503 27.77 -15.00 25.03
N ARG A 504 27.67 -15.76 26.13
CA ARG A 504 28.62 -16.84 26.49
C ARG A 504 28.14 -18.22 26.05
N GLN A 505 27.00 -18.27 25.38
CA GLN A 505 26.41 -19.48 24.85
C GLN A 505 25.81 -19.17 23.48
N LEU A 506 26.21 -19.93 22.46
CA LEU A 506 25.67 -19.87 21.11
C LEU A 506 25.50 -21.28 20.54
N SER A 507 24.51 -21.47 19.66
CA SER A 507 24.38 -22.70 18.89
C SER A 507 25.38 -22.78 17.74
N VAL A 508 25.70 -23.98 17.26
CA VAL A 508 26.53 -24.19 16.07
C VAL A 508 26.05 -23.38 14.86
N THR A 509 24.73 -23.31 14.65
CA THR A 509 24.09 -22.49 13.59
C THR A 509 24.29 -20.99 13.81
N GLN A 510 24.33 -20.53 15.06
CA GLN A 510 24.59 -19.13 15.39
C GLN A 510 26.06 -18.75 15.25
N ILE A 511 27.00 -19.70 15.34
CA ILE A 511 28.42 -19.41 15.07
C ILE A 511 28.59 -18.98 13.61
N GLU A 512 27.93 -19.65 12.67
CA GLU A 512 27.95 -19.24 11.26
C GLU A 512 27.38 -17.82 11.09
N THR A 513 26.23 -17.53 11.71
CA THR A 513 25.67 -16.17 11.71
C THR A 513 26.64 -15.17 12.33
N TRP A 514 27.30 -15.51 13.44
CA TRP A 514 28.24 -14.63 14.12
C TRP A 514 29.45 -14.27 13.27
N MET A 515 29.90 -15.20 12.42
CA MET A 515 31.00 -14.96 11.48
C MET A 515 30.56 -14.08 10.30
N ARG A 516 29.37 -14.32 9.74
CA ARG A 516 28.89 -13.66 8.52
C ARG A 516 28.18 -12.32 8.75
N ASP A 517 27.46 -12.21 9.86
CA ASP A 517 26.68 -11.05 10.31
C ASP A 517 26.69 -10.99 11.85
N PRO A 518 27.80 -10.54 12.46
CA PRO A 518 27.86 -10.29 13.90
C PRO A 518 26.71 -9.40 14.40
N TYR A 519 26.31 -8.39 13.63
CA TYR A 519 25.22 -7.48 14.01
C TYR A 519 23.91 -8.22 14.30
N ALA A 520 23.60 -9.30 13.59
CA ALA A 520 22.45 -10.15 13.89
C ALA A 520 22.53 -10.79 15.29
N ILE A 521 23.72 -11.20 15.74
CA ILE A 521 23.94 -11.69 17.12
C ILE A 521 23.74 -10.56 18.12
N TYR A 522 24.25 -9.36 17.82
CA TYR A 522 24.04 -8.18 18.66
C TYR A 522 22.54 -7.85 18.79
N ALA A 523 21.80 -7.76 17.68
CA ALA A 523 20.38 -7.45 17.71
C ALA A 523 19.56 -8.52 18.45
N ARG A 524 19.83 -9.80 18.16
CA ARG A 524 19.04 -10.93 18.70
C ARG A 524 19.32 -11.23 20.17
N HIS A 525 20.58 -11.24 20.59
CA HIS A 525 20.99 -11.72 21.91
C HIS A 525 21.31 -10.60 22.89
N ILE A 526 21.82 -9.46 22.39
CA ILE A 526 22.22 -8.33 23.23
C ILE A 526 21.06 -7.33 23.35
N LEU A 527 20.50 -6.86 22.23
CA LEU A 527 19.31 -6.00 22.24
C LEU A 527 18.00 -6.75 22.47
N LYS A 528 17.99 -8.08 22.27
CA LYS A 528 16.81 -8.95 22.42
C LYS A 528 15.67 -8.58 21.48
N ILE A 529 16.00 -8.06 20.30
CA ILE A 529 15.05 -7.76 19.23
C ILE A 529 14.92 -9.01 18.36
N ARG A 530 13.68 -9.41 18.06
CA ARG A 530 13.37 -10.53 17.18
C ARG A 530 12.41 -10.06 16.10
N ALA A 531 12.64 -10.47 14.86
CA ALA A 531 11.66 -10.30 13.81
C ALA A 531 10.38 -11.06 14.19
N LEU A 532 9.24 -10.43 13.91
CA LEU A 532 7.94 -11.08 14.02
C LEU A 532 7.65 -11.77 12.70
N ASP A 533 7.04 -12.96 12.77
CA ASP A 533 6.58 -13.65 11.57
C ASP A 533 5.60 -12.78 10.76
N PRO A 534 5.48 -12.95 9.45
CA PRO A 534 4.45 -12.25 8.67
C PRO A 534 3.04 -12.67 9.12
N LEU A 535 2.06 -11.80 8.89
CA LEU A 535 0.63 -12.15 9.02
C LEU A 535 0.22 -13.00 7.81
N ASP A 536 -0.68 -13.95 8.02
CA ASP A 536 -1.17 -14.85 6.97
C ASP A 536 -0.03 -15.47 6.15
N ALA A 537 1.03 -15.91 6.85
CA ALA A 537 2.19 -16.51 6.21
C ALA A 537 1.74 -17.75 5.41
N ALA A 538 2.03 -17.77 4.11
CA ALA A 538 1.93 -19.03 3.37
C ALA A 538 2.93 -20.02 3.99
N PRO A 539 2.58 -21.30 4.15
CA PRO A 539 3.58 -22.31 4.49
C PRO A 539 4.75 -22.22 3.51
N ASP A 540 5.94 -21.96 4.04
CA ASP A 540 7.14 -21.67 3.26
C ASP A 540 8.10 -22.88 3.21
N ALA A 541 9.24 -22.71 2.55
CA ALA A 541 10.25 -23.76 2.46
C ALA A 541 10.82 -24.16 3.83
N ALA A 542 10.82 -23.27 4.82
CA ALA A 542 11.30 -23.56 6.17
C ALA A 542 10.30 -24.45 6.92
N VAL A 543 8.99 -24.16 6.82
CA VAL A 543 7.92 -25.03 7.35
C VAL A 543 8.01 -26.42 6.72
N TYR A 544 8.17 -26.50 5.39
CA TYR A 544 8.36 -27.78 4.72
C TYR A 544 9.62 -28.50 5.22
N GLY A 545 10.74 -27.80 5.33
CA GLY A 545 11.99 -28.35 5.87
C GLY A 545 11.83 -28.95 7.25
N ASN A 546 11.23 -28.21 8.18
CA ASN A 546 10.98 -28.68 9.54
C ASN A 546 10.08 -29.93 9.57
N LEU A 547 9.04 -29.98 8.73
CA LEU A 547 8.18 -31.17 8.64
C LEU A 547 8.95 -32.41 8.16
N ILE A 548 9.81 -32.26 7.16
CA ILE A 548 10.67 -33.35 6.69
C ILE A 548 11.62 -33.79 7.80
N HIS A 549 12.30 -32.86 8.48
CA HIS A 549 13.23 -33.18 9.56
C HIS A 549 12.53 -33.91 10.70
N ASN A 550 11.42 -33.37 11.21
CA ASN A 550 10.65 -33.98 12.30
C ASN A 550 10.16 -35.39 11.94
N THR A 551 9.74 -35.60 10.69
CA THR A 551 9.26 -36.91 10.22
C THR A 551 10.40 -37.94 10.16
N LEU A 552 11.57 -37.55 9.62
CA LEU A 552 12.74 -38.43 9.56
C LEU A 552 13.34 -38.70 10.93
N ASP A 553 13.27 -37.72 11.82
CA ASP A 553 13.67 -37.85 13.22
C ASP A 553 12.82 -38.88 13.97
N ASP A 554 11.48 -38.73 13.93
CA ASP A 554 10.57 -39.68 14.58
C ASP A 554 10.76 -41.10 14.01
N PHE A 555 10.93 -41.24 12.71
CA PHE A 555 11.25 -42.54 12.10
C PHE A 555 12.58 -43.12 12.61
N SER A 556 13.64 -42.32 12.64
CA SER A 556 14.96 -42.75 13.13
C SER A 556 14.93 -43.11 14.62
N ALA A 557 14.17 -42.37 15.42
CA ALA A 557 13.98 -42.62 16.85
C ALA A 557 13.16 -43.88 17.13
N ARG A 558 12.11 -44.18 16.33
CA ARG A 558 11.32 -45.42 16.45
C ARG A 558 12.09 -46.67 16.04
N PHE A 559 13.00 -46.54 15.07
CA PHE A 559 13.79 -47.65 14.52
C PHE A 559 15.30 -47.37 14.57
N PRO A 560 15.93 -47.31 15.77
CA PRO A 560 17.32 -46.89 15.90
C PRO A 560 18.36 -47.96 15.51
N ASN A 561 17.96 -49.24 15.45
CA ASN A 561 18.89 -50.35 15.22
C ASN A 561 18.64 -51.03 13.86
N GLU A 562 17.45 -51.63 13.68
CA GLU A 562 17.09 -52.38 12.48
C GLU A 562 15.93 -51.70 11.76
N LEU A 563 15.92 -51.78 10.42
CA LEU A 563 14.79 -51.32 9.61
C LEU A 563 13.65 -52.35 9.69
N PRO A 564 12.40 -51.92 9.87
CA PRO A 564 11.26 -52.80 9.76
C PRO A 564 11.06 -53.24 8.29
N VAL A 565 10.41 -54.39 8.10
CA VAL A 565 10.16 -54.96 6.75
C VAL A 565 9.27 -54.05 5.90
N ASP A 566 8.38 -53.29 6.54
CA ASP A 566 7.44 -52.32 5.99
C ASP A 566 7.91 -50.86 6.18
N ALA A 567 9.23 -50.61 6.22
CA ALA A 567 9.82 -49.29 6.53
C ALA A 567 9.24 -48.11 5.74
N LEU A 568 8.98 -48.28 4.44
CA LEU A 568 8.39 -47.22 3.64
C LEU A 568 6.97 -46.86 4.08
N ASP A 569 6.14 -47.86 4.35
CA ASP A 569 4.75 -47.63 4.80
C ASP A 569 4.72 -46.97 6.18
N GLN A 570 5.60 -47.39 7.10
CA GLN A 570 5.76 -46.78 8.42
C GLN A 570 6.19 -45.31 8.31
N LEU A 571 7.19 -45.00 7.46
CA LEU A 571 7.64 -43.62 7.26
C LEU A 571 6.55 -42.74 6.64
N ILE A 572 5.79 -43.28 5.69
CA ILE A 572 4.65 -42.57 5.09
C ILE A 572 3.58 -42.28 6.16
N GLN A 573 3.29 -43.23 7.05
CA GLN A 573 2.32 -43.02 8.13
C GLN A 573 2.76 -41.91 9.09
N ILE A 574 4.03 -41.92 9.53
CA ILE A 574 4.58 -40.86 10.39
C ILE A 574 4.52 -39.49 9.68
N GLY A 575 4.83 -39.45 8.39
CA GLY A 575 4.68 -38.24 7.59
C GLY A 575 3.22 -37.76 7.53
N ALA A 576 2.24 -38.66 7.43
CA ALA A 576 0.84 -38.28 7.40
C ALA A 576 0.41 -37.62 8.72
N GLU A 577 0.92 -38.11 9.86
CA GLU A 577 0.70 -37.52 11.18
C GLU A 577 1.30 -36.10 11.26
N HIS A 578 2.55 -35.91 10.86
CA HIS A 578 3.20 -34.59 10.89
C HIS A 578 2.59 -33.58 9.91
N PHE A 579 2.14 -34.02 8.74
CA PHE A 579 1.53 -33.16 7.73
C PHE A 579 0.02 -32.92 7.96
N GLU A 580 -0.62 -33.58 8.93
CA GLU A 580 -2.04 -33.41 9.24
C GLU A 580 -2.47 -31.93 9.40
N PRO A 581 -1.72 -31.05 10.09
CA PRO A 581 -2.08 -29.64 10.20
C PRO A 581 -2.17 -28.92 8.84
N LEU A 582 -1.43 -29.39 7.83
CA LEU A 582 -1.44 -28.83 6.47
C LEU A 582 -2.59 -29.33 5.61
N LEU A 583 -3.39 -30.31 6.04
CA LEU A 583 -4.61 -30.72 5.33
C LEU A 583 -5.62 -29.55 5.21
N LYS A 584 -5.53 -28.59 6.14
CA LYS A 584 -6.30 -27.33 6.10
C LYS A 584 -5.85 -26.40 4.95
N HIS A 585 -4.72 -26.69 4.31
CA HIS A 585 -4.15 -25.96 3.18
C HIS A 585 -4.01 -26.88 1.95
N PRO A 586 -5.12 -27.23 1.27
CA PRO A 586 -5.14 -28.25 0.22
C PRO A 586 -4.18 -27.98 -0.94
N GLY A 587 -3.92 -26.71 -1.27
CA GLY A 587 -2.94 -26.34 -2.30
C GLY A 587 -1.50 -26.69 -1.92
N VAL A 588 -1.11 -26.49 -0.66
CA VAL A 588 0.25 -26.81 -0.16
C VAL A 588 0.44 -28.32 -0.09
N TRP A 589 -0.56 -29.02 0.48
CA TRP A 589 -0.58 -30.48 0.56
C TRP A 589 -0.36 -31.14 -0.82
N ALA A 590 -1.08 -30.67 -1.84
CA ALA A 590 -1.02 -31.24 -3.19
C ALA A 590 0.38 -31.22 -3.81
N PHE A 591 1.24 -30.26 -3.45
CA PHE A 591 2.62 -30.18 -3.94
C PHE A 591 3.63 -30.84 -3.01
N TRP A 592 3.47 -30.67 -1.70
CA TRP A 592 4.46 -31.11 -0.72
C TRP A 592 4.36 -32.60 -0.41
N TRP A 593 3.15 -33.15 -0.35
CA TRP A 593 2.95 -34.57 -0.06
C TRP A 593 3.59 -35.49 -1.11
N PRO A 594 3.41 -35.29 -2.44
CA PRO A 594 4.10 -36.11 -3.43
C PRO A 594 5.63 -35.97 -3.42
N ARG A 595 6.16 -34.80 -3.00
CA ARG A 595 7.61 -34.61 -2.83
C ARG A 595 8.12 -35.39 -1.63
N PHE A 596 7.40 -35.35 -0.51
CA PHE A 596 7.70 -36.16 0.66
C PHE A 596 7.70 -37.65 0.34
N LEU A 597 6.70 -38.18 -0.37
CA LEU A 597 6.66 -39.59 -0.77
C LEU A 597 7.92 -40.03 -1.55
N ARG A 598 8.43 -39.16 -2.43
CA ARG A 598 9.69 -39.44 -3.15
C ARG A 598 10.91 -39.40 -2.23
N ILE A 599 10.94 -38.48 -1.27
CA ILE A 599 11.98 -38.42 -0.24
C ILE A 599 11.95 -39.68 0.63
N ALA A 600 10.76 -40.11 1.07
CA ALA A 600 10.57 -41.29 1.90
C ALA A 600 11.08 -42.56 1.19
N ALA A 601 10.73 -42.75 -0.08
CA ALA A 601 11.21 -43.87 -0.88
C ALA A 601 12.74 -43.88 -1.01
N TRP A 602 13.33 -42.74 -1.38
CA TRP A 602 14.78 -42.59 -1.49
C TRP A 602 15.50 -42.79 -0.17
N PHE A 603 14.96 -42.24 0.92
CA PHE A 603 15.53 -42.36 2.26
C PHE A 603 15.56 -43.81 2.73
N VAL A 604 14.46 -44.55 2.57
CA VAL A 604 14.39 -45.97 2.96
C VAL A 604 15.33 -46.84 2.12
N GLU A 605 15.46 -46.56 0.82
CA GLU A 605 16.40 -47.27 -0.06
C GLU A 605 17.86 -47.05 0.40
N LEU A 606 18.24 -45.80 0.69
CA LEU A 606 19.57 -45.47 1.21
C LEU A 606 19.81 -46.06 2.60
N GLU A 607 18.81 -46.03 3.48
CA GLU A 607 18.88 -46.62 4.82
C GLU A 607 19.12 -48.14 4.75
N ALA A 608 18.48 -48.85 3.82
CA ALA A 608 18.66 -50.29 3.65
C ALA A 608 20.10 -50.67 3.28
N GLU A 609 20.78 -49.83 2.50
CA GLU A 609 22.21 -49.96 2.22
C GLU A 609 23.05 -49.61 3.44
N ARG A 610 22.86 -48.42 4.01
CA ARG A 610 23.76 -47.86 5.05
C ARG A 610 23.62 -48.53 6.41
N ARG A 611 22.45 -49.04 6.80
CA ARG A 611 22.27 -49.70 8.11
C ARG A 611 23.01 -51.03 8.25
N GLN A 612 23.60 -51.55 7.17
CA GLN A 612 24.48 -52.72 7.26
C GLN A 612 25.73 -52.44 8.12
N ASP A 613 26.20 -51.20 8.14
CA ASP A 613 27.41 -50.78 8.85
C ASP A 613 27.13 -49.96 10.13
N VAL A 614 25.87 -49.63 10.40
CA VAL A 614 25.44 -48.88 11.58
C VAL A 614 25.10 -49.84 12.73
N ALA A 615 25.59 -49.54 13.93
CA ALA A 615 25.25 -50.23 15.17
C ALA A 615 24.00 -49.62 15.83
N VAL A 616 23.97 -48.29 16.00
CA VAL A 616 22.88 -47.54 16.63
C VAL A 616 22.76 -46.16 15.99
N ILE A 617 21.54 -45.68 15.79
CA ILE A 617 21.22 -44.33 15.34
C ILE A 617 20.78 -43.50 16.54
N HIS A 618 21.35 -42.30 16.67
CA HIS A 618 20.92 -41.28 17.60
C HIS A 618 20.33 -40.10 16.82
N SER A 619 19.04 -39.85 17.02
CA SER A 619 18.32 -38.79 16.33
C SER A 619 18.07 -37.60 17.26
N GLU A 620 18.11 -36.38 16.71
CA GLU A 620 17.93 -35.13 17.47
C GLU A 620 18.82 -35.00 18.73
N ALA A 621 20.04 -35.54 18.64
CA ALA A 621 20.96 -35.62 19.78
C ALA A 621 21.38 -34.21 20.25
N ALA A 622 20.99 -33.86 21.47
CA ALA A 622 21.42 -32.61 22.12
C ALA A 622 22.85 -32.76 22.65
N GLY A 623 23.70 -31.80 22.32
CA GLY A 623 25.10 -31.80 22.73
C GLY A 623 25.61 -30.44 23.17
N GLU A 624 26.59 -30.47 24.06
CA GLU A 624 27.28 -29.27 24.52
C GLU A 624 28.78 -29.49 24.62
N PHE A 625 29.53 -28.44 24.31
CA PHE A 625 30.97 -28.39 24.50
C PHE A 625 31.33 -27.08 25.18
N VAL A 626 31.98 -27.19 26.34
CA VAL A 626 32.45 -26.04 27.11
C VAL A 626 33.96 -25.96 27.01
N PHE A 627 34.47 -24.78 26.68
CA PHE A 627 35.90 -24.51 26.70
C PHE A 627 36.20 -23.18 27.39
N ALA A 628 37.38 -23.09 27.98
CA ALA A 628 37.84 -21.88 28.65
C ALA A 628 38.12 -20.78 27.60
N GLY A 629 37.36 -19.69 27.67
CA GLY A 629 37.62 -18.46 26.93
C GLY A 629 38.51 -17.50 27.72
N SER A 630 38.88 -16.38 27.10
CA SER A 630 39.76 -15.37 27.72
C SER A 630 39.09 -14.63 28.89
N VAL A 631 37.77 -14.47 28.87
CA VAL A 631 37.01 -13.73 29.91
C VAL A 631 36.05 -14.66 30.68
N GLY A 632 36.20 -15.98 30.51
CA GLY A 632 35.39 -17.01 31.16
C GLY A 632 35.01 -18.13 30.20
N ASP A 633 34.30 -19.14 30.69
CA ASP A 633 33.90 -20.27 29.86
C ASP A 633 32.94 -19.83 28.73
N PHE A 634 33.06 -20.51 27.60
CA PHE A 634 32.14 -20.39 26.48
C PHE A 634 31.48 -21.74 26.22
N LYS A 635 30.16 -21.74 26.11
CA LYS A 635 29.35 -22.93 25.88
C LYS A 635 28.85 -22.97 24.44
N LEU A 636 29.37 -23.90 23.66
CA LEU A 636 28.82 -24.26 22.37
C LEU A 636 27.70 -25.29 22.57
N THR A 637 26.55 -25.07 21.95
CA THR A 637 25.44 -26.04 21.95
C THR A 637 25.10 -26.49 20.54
N ALA A 638 24.69 -27.74 20.40
CA ALA A 638 24.18 -28.26 19.14
C ALA A 638 23.00 -29.19 19.38
N LYS A 639 22.20 -29.33 18.33
CA LYS A 639 21.22 -30.40 18.18
C LYS A 639 21.53 -31.01 16.83
N ALA A 640 22.23 -32.13 16.82
CA ALA A 640 22.56 -32.81 15.58
C ALA A 640 21.30 -33.49 15.06
N ASP A 641 20.99 -33.33 13.77
CA ASP A 641 19.83 -34.00 13.15
C ASP A 641 19.96 -35.52 13.33
N ARG A 642 21.13 -36.08 13.04
CA ARG A 642 21.42 -37.51 13.24
C ARG A 642 22.90 -37.82 13.45
N ILE A 643 23.18 -38.75 14.36
CA ILE A 643 24.50 -39.33 14.62
C ILE A 643 24.40 -40.86 14.53
N ASP A 644 25.13 -41.46 13.59
CA ASP A 644 25.24 -42.90 13.45
C ASP A 644 26.48 -43.40 14.21
N GLU A 645 26.30 -44.35 15.11
CA GLU A 645 27.39 -45.14 15.66
C GLU A 645 27.69 -46.31 14.71
N LEU A 646 28.88 -46.34 14.12
CA LEU A 646 29.27 -47.38 13.18
C LEU A 646 29.79 -48.63 13.91
N LYS A 647 29.63 -49.80 13.28
CA LYS A 647 30.19 -51.08 13.79
C LYS A 647 31.72 -51.07 13.86
N SER A 648 32.38 -50.14 13.15
CA SER A 648 33.82 -49.88 13.24
C SER A 648 34.24 -49.22 14.55
N GLY A 649 33.31 -48.61 15.29
CA GLY A 649 33.58 -47.82 16.50
C GLY A 649 33.73 -46.32 16.27
N GLU A 650 33.59 -45.85 15.02
CA GLU A 650 33.57 -44.43 14.65
C GLU A 650 32.13 -43.87 14.63
N LEU A 651 32.02 -42.54 14.63
CA LEU A 651 30.75 -41.83 14.46
C LEU A 651 30.64 -41.24 13.06
N ARG A 652 29.42 -41.23 12.51
CA ARG A 652 29.05 -40.44 11.33
C ARG A 652 28.00 -39.42 11.73
N ILE A 653 28.22 -38.15 11.40
CA ILE A 653 27.26 -37.08 11.68
C ILE A 653 26.57 -36.69 10.36
N ILE A 654 25.25 -36.64 10.38
CA ILE A 654 24.40 -36.37 9.23
C ILE A 654 23.54 -35.13 9.52
N ASP A 655 23.56 -34.18 8.60
CA ASP A 655 22.70 -33.00 8.62
C ASP A 655 21.76 -33.04 7.40
N TYR A 656 20.45 -32.95 7.66
CA TYR A 656 19.43 -32.97 6.62
C TYR A 656 19.29 -31.56 6.03
N LYS A 657 19.24 -31.45 4.70
CA LYS A 657 19.04 -30.16 4.02
C LYS A 657 18.02 -30.28 2.91
N THR A 658 16.93 -29.52 2.98
CA THR A 658 15.99 -29.40 1.84
C THR A 658 16.49 -28.44 0.76
N GLY A 659 17.41 -27.53 1.12
CA GLY A 659 18.08 -26.57 0.25
C GLY A 659 19.36 -27.10 -0.43
N ALA A 660 20.24 -26.21 -0.88
CA ALA A 660 21.58 -26.60 -1.31
C ALA A 660 22.51 -26.69 -0.07
N PRO A 661 23.20 -27.81 0.14
CA PRO A 661 24.20 -27.90 1.20
C PRO A 661 25.43 -27.04 0.87
N PRO A 662 26.22 -26.64 1.87
CA PRO A 662 27.50 -25.97 1.65
C PRO A 662 28.46 -26.82 0.81
N SER A 663 29.30 -26.16 0.01
CA SER A 663 30.37 -26.82 -0.74
C SER A 663 31.53 -27.22 0.18
N LYS A 664 32.31 -28.25 -0.22
CA LYS A 664 33.54 -28.65 0.49
C LYS A 664 34.50 -27.47 0.69
N THR A 665 34.57 -26.56 -0.29
CA THR A 665 35.41 -25.35 -0.22
C THR A 665 34.93 -24.38 0.86
N GLU A 666 33.62 -24.16 0.98
CA GLU A 666 33.04 -23.29 2.03
C GLU A 666 33.25 -23.87 3.44
N VAL A 667 33.12 -25.19 3.59
CA VAL A 667 33.39 -25.89 4.86
C VAL A 667 34.88 -25.80 5.21
N ALA A 668 35.78 -26.10 4.27
CA ALA A 668 37.23 -26.02 4.49
C ALA A 668 37.71 -24.59 4.78
N ALA A 669 37.07 -23.57 4.18
CA ALA A 669 37.34 -22.17 4.45
C ALA A 669 36.75 -21.68 5.79
N GLY A 670 35.95 -22.50 6.49
CA GLY A 670 35.35 -22.18 7.78
C GLY A 670 34.05 -21.37 7.71
N TYR A 671 33.48 -21.13 6.53
CA TYR A 671 32.24 -20.36 6.36
C TYR A 671 30.97 -21.16 6.67
N ALA A 672 31.08 -22.49 6.75
CA ALA A 672 29.99 -23.39 7.14
C ALA A 672 30.47 -24.37 8.24
N PRO A 673 30.65 -23.88 9.48
CA PRO A 673 31.29 -24.65 10.56
C PRO A 673 30.35 -25.63 11.28
N GLN A 674 29.08 -25.78 10.88
CA GLN A 674 28.07 -26.56 11.61
C GLN A 674 28.51 -28.02 11.86
N LEU A 675 28.66 -28.82 10.81
CA LEU A 675 29.08 -30.24 10.93
C LEU A 675 30.47 -30.41 11.59
N PRO A 676 31.52 -29.62 11.23
CA PRO A 676 32.79 -29.69 11.94
C PRO A 676 32.70 -29.40 13.44
N LEU A 677 31.87 -28.44 13.86
CA LEU A 677 31.67 -28.12 15.28
C LEU A 677 30.84 -29.17 16.01
N GLU A 678 29.87 -29.81 15.36
CA GLU A 678 29.19 -30.99 15.90
C GLU A 678 30.18 -32.14 16.10
N ALA A 679 31.13 -32.33 15.18
CA ALA A 679 32.20 -33.32 15.33
C ALA A 679 33.05 -33.07 16.59
N VAL A 680 33.39 -31.80 16.87
CA VAL A 680 34.09 -31.40 18.11
C VAL A 680 33.32 -31.80 19.37
N ILE A 681 31.99 -31.63 19.36
CA ILE A 681 31.13 -32.02 20.49
C ILE A 681 31.13 -33.54 20.63
N ALA A 682 31.02 -34.28 19.52
CA ALA A 682 31.00 -35.75 19.51
C ALA A 682 32.33 -36.37 20.00
N GLU A 683 33.47 -35.89 19.51
CA GLU A 683 34.79 -36.37 19.92
C GLU A 683 35.09 -36.07 21.40
N ALA A 684 34.46 -35.03 21.96
CA ALA A 684 34.54 -34.70 23.38
C ALA A 684 33.56 -35.51 24.26
N GLY A 685 32.66 -36.31 23.66
CA GLY A 685 31.61 -37.03 24.38
C GLY A 685 30.52 -36.09 24.93
N GLY A 686 30.29 -34.96 24.27
CA GLY A 686 29.37 -33.91 24.72
C GLY A 686 27.90 -34.13 24.33
N PHE A 687 27.59 -35.11 23.48
CA PHE A 687 26.21 -35.48 23.13
C PHE A 687 25.61 -36.42 24.18
N SER A 688 24.37 -36.14 24.57
CA SER A 688 23.67 -36.93 25.59
C SER A 688 23.50 -38.38 25.14
N GLY A 689 24.03 -39.33 25.92
CA GLY A 689 23.91 -40.76 25.65
C GLY A 689 24.89 -41.32 24.61
N ILE A 690 25.85 -40.52 24.13
CA ILE A 690 26.85 -40.93 23.14
C ILE A 690 28.25 -40.78 23.74
N ALA A 691 29.03 -41.85 23.76
CA ALA A 691 30.40 -41.82 24.27
C ALA A 691 31.36 -41.12 23.29
N ALA A 692 32.44 -40.54 23.83
CA ALA A 692 33.50 -39.93 23.03
C ALA A 692 34.14 -40.95 22.06
N LYS A 693 34.01 -40.69 20.76
CA LYS A 693 34.50 -41.55 19.67
C LYS A 693 35.01 -40.71 18.51
N PRO A 694 35.96 -41.22 17.69
CA PRO A 694 36.41 -40.54 16.48
C PRO A 694 35.26 -40.37 15.50
N VAL A 695 35.18 -39.21 14.83
CA VAL A 695 34.20 -38.97 13.76
C VAL A 695 34.84 -39.31 12.42
N GLY A 696 34.34 -40.37 11.77
CA GLY A 696 34.87 -40.89 10.50
C GLY A 696 34.25 -40.25 9.27
N GLU A 697 33.01 -39.75 9.38
CA GLU A 697 32.24 -39.19 8.26
C GLU A 697 31.38 -38.00 8.68
N LEU A 698 31.34 -36.97 7.83
CA LEU A 698 30.47 -35.79 7.96
C LEU A 698 29.68 -35.62 6.67
N ASP A 699 28.38 -35.87 6.72
CA ASP A 699 27.53 -35.95 5.52
C ASP A 699 26.39 -34.93 5.55
N TYR A 700 26.16 -34.29 4.40
CA TYR A 700 24.92 -33.58 4.12
C TYR A 700 24.00 -34.48 3.30
N TRP A 701 22.76 -34.66 3.76
CA TRP A 701 21.73 -35.37 3.04
C TRP A 701 20.75 -34.38 2.46
N ARG A 702 20.86 -34.16 1.14
CA ARG A 702 20.06 -33.17 0.42
C ARG A 702 18.72 -33.76 -0.01
N LEU A 703 17.63 -33.34 0.63
CA LEU A 703 16.28 -33.89 0.47
C LEU A 703 15.41 -33.00 -0.43
N ARG A 704 15.52 -33.15 -1.76
CA ARG A 704 14.81 -32.28 -2.71
C ARG A 704 13.36 -32.72 -2.96
N GLY A 705 13.12 -34.03 -2.98
CA GLY A 705 11.86 -34.61 -3.44
C GLY A 705 11.55 -34.29 -4.92
N SER A 706 12.55 -33.88 -5.70
CA SER A 706 12.50 -33.70 -7.16
C SER A 706 13.20 -34.88 -7.86
N ASN A 707 13.72 -34.73 -9.07
CA ASN A 707 14.61 -35.73 -9.68
C ASN A 707 16.05 -35.19 -9.73
N PRO A 708 17.04 -35.81 -9.05
CA PRO A 708 16.91 -36.93 -8.10
C PRO A 708 16.16 -36.51 -6.82
N ALA A 709 15.60 -37.51 -6.12
CA ALA A 709 14.77 -37.29 -4.91
C ALA A 709 15.62 -36.87 -3.70
N GLY A 710 16.80 -37.47 -3.55
CA GLY A 710 17.82 -37.03 -2.62
C GLY A 710 19.24 -37.26 -3.15
N GLU A 711 20.21 -36.70 -2.46
CA GLU A 711 21.64 -36.77 -2.81
C GLU A 711 22.47 -36.67 -1.52
N VAL A 712 23.50 -37.52 -1.39
CA VAL A 712 24.45 -37.45 -0.26
C VAL A 712 25.73 -36.78 -0.74
N SER A 713 26.23 -35.83 0.04
CA SER A 713 27.51 -35.18 -0.20
C SER A 713 28.30 -35.07 1.10
N SER A 714 29.58 -35.46 1.06
CA SER A 714 30.50 -35.30 2.19
C SER A 714 30.90 -33.83 2.37
N ALA A 715 30.97 -33.39 3.64
CA ALA A 715 31.44 -32.06 4.05
C ALA A 715 32.95 -31.87 3.83
N GLY A 716 33.69 -32.97 3.66
CA GLY A 716 35.11 -32.99 3.31
C GLY A 716 35.76 -34.35 3.60
N ASP A 717 36.96 -34.55 3.08
CA ASP A 717 37.60 -35.87 3.04
C ASP A 717 38.39 -36.21 4.32
N GLU A 718 38.64 -35.23 5.20
CA GLU A 718 39.39 -35.40 6.45
C GLU A 718 38.65 -34.80 7.66
N PRO A 719 37.59 -35.46 8.18
CA PRO A 719 36.74 -34.94 9.27
C PRO A 719 37.48 -34.48 10.53
N ALA A 720 38.48 -35.25 10.98
CA ALA A 720 39.26 -34.89 12.16
C ALA A 720 40.03 -33.56 11.99
N GLN A 721 40.54 -33.28 10.78
CA GLN A 721 41.22 -32.01 10.50
C GLN A 721 40.21 -30.85 10.44
N LEU A 722 39.04 -31.06 9.84
CA LEU A 722 37.97 -30.07 9.82
C LEU A 722 37.48 -29.72 11.23
N ALA A 723 37.29 -30.73 12.09
CA ALA A 723 36.90 -30.55 13.48
C ALA A 723 37.95 -29.76 14.27
N ALA A 724 39.23 -30.12 14.13
CA ALA A 724 40.33 -29.40 14.78
C ALA A 724 40.42 -27.93 14.33
N ALA A 725 40.33 -27.67 13.02
CA ALA A 725 40.34 -26.33 12.46
C ALA A 725 39.13 -25.50 12.94
N ALA A 726 37.93 -26.09 12.96
CA ALA A 726 36.72 -25.42 13.44
C ALA A 726 36.79 -25.08 14.93
N LYS A 727 37.35 -25.98 15.76
CA LYS A 727 37.60 -25.73 17.18
C LYS A 727 38.57 -24.57 17.40
N GLU A 728 39.67 -24.54 16.65
CA GLU A 728 40.64 -23.44 16.72
C GLU A 728 40.02 -22.11 16.26
N GLY A 729 39.28 -22.14 15.15
CA GLY A 729 38.55 -20.99 14.61
C GLY A 729 37.53 -20.42 15.61
N LEU A 730 36.71 -21.28 16.24
CA LEU A 730 35.77 -20.87 17.28
C LEU A 730 36.50 -20.25 18.48
N ALA A 731 37.60 -20.86 18.95
CA ALA A 731 38.38 -20.31 20.04
C ALA A 731 39.00 -18.95 19.68
N ALA A 732 39.45 -18.76 18.44
CA ALA A 732 39.93 -17.48 17.94
C ALA A 732 38.82 -16.43 17.87
N LEU A 733 37.63 -16.81 17.40
CA LEU A 733 36.47 -15.93 17.32
C LEU A 733 36.03 -15.45 18.71
N VAL A 734 35.96 -16.37 19.69
CA VAL A 734 35.66 -16.00 21.08
C VAL A 734 36.73 -15.06 21.65
N ARG A 735 38.03 -15.33 21.42
CA ARG A 735 39.11 -14.42 21.86
C ARG A 735 38.98 -13.02 21.25
N LEU A 736 38.60 -12.94 19.98
CA LEU A 736 38.38 -11.65 19.30
C LEU A 736 37.21 -10.90 19.95
N PHE A 737 36.07 -11.55 20.13
CA PHE A 737 34.89 -10.95 20.74
C PHE A 737 34.92 -10.90 22.27
N ASP A 738 36.00 -11.32 22.91
CA ASP A 738 36.29 -11.02 24.32
C ASP A 738 37.00 -9.67 24.49
N GLN A 739 37.47 -9.04 23.40
CA GLN A 739 38.07 -7.71 23.44
C GLN A 739 36.99 -6.63 23.38
N VAL A 740 36.96 -5.72 24.37
CA VAL A 740 35.96 -4.63 24.46
C VAL A 740 35.87 -3.85 23.15
N GLU A 741 36.99 -3.62 22.48
CA GLU A 741 37.06 -2.81 21.27
C GLU A 741 36.52 -3.49 20.00
N THR A 742 36.23 -4.80 20.03
CA THR A 742 35.72 -5.53 18.87
C THR A 742 34.28 -5.12 18.56
N PRO A 743 34.02 -4.58 17.36
CA PRO A 743 32.66 -4.22 16.93
C PRO A 743 31.87 -5.44 16.44
N TYR A 744 30.56 -5.39 16.60
CA TYR A 744 29.61 -6.30 15.96
C TYR A 744 29.13 -5.70 14.63
N GLU A 745 29.93 -5.85 13.58
CA GLU A 745 29.64 -5.33 12.24
C GLU A 745 28.54 -6.14 11.53
N ALA A 746 27.79 -5.51 10.60
CA ALA A 746 26.66 -6.16 9.93
C ALA A 746 27.06 -7.08 8.76
N ARG A 747 28.06 -6.69 7.96
CA ARG A 747 28.58 -7.50 6.85
C ARG A 747 30.09 -7.34 6.79
N PRO A 748 30.85 -7.89 7.76
CA PRO A 748 32.31 -7.75 7.81
C PRO A 748 32.99 -8.26 6.53
N SER A 749 32.34 -9.20 5.82
CA SER A 749 32.76 -9.66 4.50
C SER A 749 31.55 -9.69 3.55
N PRO A 750 31.39 -8.66 2.69
CA PRO A 750 30.23 -8.57 1.78
C PRO A 750 30.03 -9.79 0.89
N GLU A 751 31.10 -10.43 0.43
CA GLU A 751 31.06 -11.64 -0.40
C GLU A 751 30.55 -12.89 0.35
N ALA A 752 30.68 -12.91 1.67
CA ALA A 752 30.27 -14.02 2.54
C ALA A 752 29.01 -13.70 3.37
N ALA A 753 28.40 -12.53 3.15
CA ALA A 753 27.21 -12.08 3.86
C ALA A 753 26.07 -13.10 3.70
N PRO A 754 25.21 -13.26 4.72
CA PRO A 754 24.07 -14.14 4.60
C PRO A 754 23.15 -13.66 3.48
N LYS A 755 22.55 -14.61 2.74
CA LYS A 755 21.59 -14.28 1.66
C LYS A 755 20.34 -13.56 2.17
N TYR A 756 20.03 -13.73 3.45
CA TYR A 756 18.89 -13.14 4.13
C TYR A 756 19.30 -12.76 5.56
N SER A 757 18.93 -11.56 6.00
CA SER A 757 19.07 -11.13 7.39
C SER A 757 17.82 -10.33 7.80
N ASP A 758 17.25 -10.70 8.94
CA ASP A 758 16.11 -9.99 9.56
C ASP A 758 16.46 -8.54 9.96
N TYR A 759 17.74 -8.22 10.04
CA TYR A 759 18.24 -6.99 10.66
C TYR A 759 18.79 -5.98 9.66
N GLU A 760 18.63 -6.18 8.35
CA GLU A 760 19.18 -5.27 7.33
C GLU A 760 18.70 -3.82 7.49
N HIS A 761 17.42 -3.63 7.81
CA HIS A 761 16.87 -2.31 8.08
C HIS A 761 17.48 -1.69 9.34
N LEU A 762 17.62 -2.48 10.42
CA LEU A 762 18.21 -2.01 11.68
C LEU A 762 19.72 -1.71 11.53
N ALA A 763 20.41 -2.50 10.72
CA ALA A 763 21.80 -2.30 10.31
C ALA A 763 21.96 -1.21 9.25
N ARG A 764 20.87 -0.59 8.77
CA ARG A 764 20.85 0.48 7.76
C ARG A 764 21.60 0.12 6.48
N VAL A 765 21.58 -1.16 6.09
CA VAL A 765 22.39 -1.70 4.98
C VAL A 765 22.21 -0.87 3.70
N LYS A 766 20.96 -0.55 3.34
CA LYS A 766 20.64 0.25 2.14
C LYS A 766 21.24 1.66 2.12
N GLU A 767 21.62 2.22 3.27
CA GLU A 767 22.13 3.59 3.39
C GLU A 767 23.66 3.69 3.24
N TRP A 768 24.39 2.57 3.35
CA TRP A 768 25.86 2.55 3.25
C TRP A 768 26.40 1.45 2.33
N SER A 769 25.63 0.38 2.06
CA SER A 769 26.00 -0.64 1.09
C SER A 769 25.46 -0.22 -0.28
N SER A 770 26.27 0.50 -1.04
CA SER A 770 26.01 0.73 -2.45
C SER A 770 26.25 -0.58 -3.22
N ALA A 771 25.23 -1.45 -3.29
CA ALA A 771 25.19 -2.56 -4.22
C ALA A 771 24.23 -2.19 -5.37
N ASP A 772 24.83 -1.69 -6.45
CA ASP A 772 24.38 -1.56 -7.84
C ASP A 772 22.97 -1.05 -8.17
N GLY A 773 22.95 -0.01 -9.00
CA GLY A 773 21.75 0.65 -9.48
C GLY A 773 20.89 -0.24 -10.39
N GLU A 774 19.61 -0.31 -10.05
CA GLU A 774 18.52 -0.28 -11.02
C GLU A 774 17.74 1.02 -10.81
N GLU A 775 18.36 2.14 -11.20
CA GLU A 775 17.60 3.28 -11.74
C GLU A 775 17.79 3.24 -13.25
N GLY A 776 16.75 2.79 -13.95
CA GLY A 776 16.61 2.78 -15.39
C GLY A 776 15.14 2.67 -15.75
#